data_AF-A0A433F068-F1
#
_entry.id   AF-A0A433F068-F1
#
_cell.length_a   1.000
_cell.length_b   1.000
_cell.length_c   1.000
_cell.angle_alpha   90.00
_cell.angle_beta   90.00
_cell.angle_gamma   90.00
#
_symmetry.space_group_name_H-M   'P 1'
#
loop_
_entity.id
_entity.type
_entity.pdbx_description
1 polymer ?
#
loop_
_entity_poly.entity_id
_entity_poly.type
_entity_poly.pdbx_seq_one_letter_code
_entity_poly.pdbx_strand_id
1 'polypeptide(L)'
;MRKDLPPRYYLAHFFEFLAFFKGANAALLSDDAHGFIESFNQLDADKQCIIVRAANRKYAVIDRSQFSYAEIANPQQQIDELIEAKWFGDLHHASLQDIAGVLTKDAILRLLSEYGATQGLASLTKPVLVSRLEACINQHGWPEGLNEHTYLVCLFDAPLKFLLFLYFGNTKGRLNQFSMRDLGVMRTRGDSVSDITRFDSKADAEAAWFYASHLEKLPFLSLAQANALAHETFPNSDGVSAMFYRDQFLYALALKLLGEHREQALLLLYQAQSDKAKEKWIRESYKDGNTDSVKEVLEHIIDSPPSDTLLAFAEDFYARKYHKKRTSAVTDMLRNASRTIDIDVSQNQQVERGVLAHYKRLGIAGWRTENRLWCSLFGLTFWAQLYEEDTLVTEFDRRPLSLKQNNFYARFGSSIEALFERLDSKEKFRYHVHKMATAHYGKVNSLFMWSSHLLEPIDALIKHGELSAIVNLLRMMSEDFASLSDGFPDIMVFDEKLRFEEVKAPGDQLRRNQLVSIQRLQRAGFEVAVTTVNWHRDPNQPYVVVDIETTGGNNSYNRITEIGMVKIVAGEVVDTYQALINPQRRIPATITRLTGISDDMVADAPLFVEVAESIASFTDEAVFVAHNVNFDYGFIKQEFARLELPFKRPKLCTVREMRKVNPGLPSYSLANLTRHFDIKMEQHHRALSDAKAAAALLDIILTMSAETIK
;
A
#
# COMPACT_ATOMS: atom_id res chain seq x y z
N MET A 1 -13.55 -2.20 25.48
CA MET A 1 -12.73 -2.05 26.70
C MET A 1 -11.29 -1.87 26.25
N ARG A 2 -10.67 -0.70 26.45
CA ARG A 2 -9.24 -0.54 26.12
C ARG A 2 -8.45 -1.41 27.12
N LYS A 3 -7.58 -2.29 26.62
CA LYS A 3 -6.64 -3.01 27.47
C LYS A 3 -5.60 -2.01 27.95
N ASP A 4 -5.47 -1.83 29.26
CA ASP A 4 -4.37 -1.06 29.83
C ASP A 4 -3.16 -2.00 30.03
N LEU A 5 -1.97 -1.53 29.62
CA LEU A 5 -0.72 -2.27 29.79
C LEU A 5 -0.06 -1.87 31.12
N PRO A 6 0.63 -2.79 31.82
CA PRO A 6 1.29 -2.50 33.09
C PRO A 6 2.44 -1.48 32.92
N PRO A 7 2.81 -0.71 33.96
CA PRO A 7 3.76 0.41 33.82
C PRO A 7 5.09 0.07 33.12
N ARG A 8 5.67 -1.11 33.38
CA ARG A 8 6.94 -1.58 32.77
C ARG A 8 6.74 -2.59 31.62
N TYR A 9 5.60 -2.58 30.93
CA TYR A 9 5.29 -3.55 29.86
C TYR A 9 6.38 -3.62 28.78
N TYR A 10 6.99 -2.48 28.45
CA TYR A 10 8.00 -2.36 27.40
C TYR A 10 9.28 -3.13 27.76
N LEU A 11 9.61 -3.24 29.05
CA LEU A 11 10.75 -4.02 29.52
C LEU A 11 10.48 -5.52 29.35
N ALA A 12 9.26 -5.97 29.66
CA ALA A 12 8.85 -7.35 29.40
C ALA A 12 8.90 -7.69 27.89
N HIS A 13 8.42 -6.79 27.03
CA HIS A 13 8.54 -6.94 25.57
C HIS A 13 10.00 -6.99 25.11
N PHE A 14 10.88 -6.21 25.75
CA PHE A 14 12.30 -6.24 25.41
C PHE A 14 12.96 -7.56 25.82
N PHE A 15 12.64 -8.11 26.99
CA PHE A 15 13.11 -9.44 27.38
C PHE A 15 12.55 -10.55 26.49
N GLU A 16 11.30 -10.43 26.05
CA GLU A 16 10.70 -11.33 25.06
C GLU A 16 11.47 -11.28 23.73
N PHE A 17 11.79 -10.07 23.25
CA PHE A 17 12.65 -9.86 22.09
C PHE A 17 14.05 -10.45 22.28
N LEU A 18 14.70 -10.24 23.43
CA LEU A 18 16.03 -10.80 23.71
C LEU A 18 16.03 -12.33 23.84
N ALA A 19 14.91 -12.94 24.26
CA ALA A 19 14.78 -14.39 24.35
C ALA A 19 14.94 -15.09 23.01
N PHE A 20 14.63 -14.40 21.89
CA PHE A 20 14.86 -14.90 20.53
C PHE A 20 16.33 -15.28 20.28
N PHE A 21 17.28 -14.61 20.93
CA PHE A 21 18.72 -14.83 20.75
C PHE A 21 19.33 -15.88 21.70
N LYS A 22 18.51 -16.67 22.39
CA LYS A 22 18.98 -17.74 23.30
C LYS A 22 19.08 -19.12 22.65
N GLY A 23 18.45 -19.32 21.48
CA GLY A 23 18.39 -20.59 20.75
C GLY A 23 19.25 -20.60 19.49
N ALA A 24 18.73 -21.14 18.38
CA ALA A 24 19.45 -21.25 17.11
C ALA A 24 19.97 -19.89 16.59
N ASN A 25 19.26 -18.80 16.90
CA ASN A 25 19.61 -17.44 16.48
C ASN A 25 20.79 -16.82 17.25
N ALA A 26 21.28 -17.44 18.33
CA ALA A 26 22.49 -17.01 19.03
C ALA A 26 23.74 -17.06 18.12
N ALA A 27 23.78 -18.05 17.22
CA ALA A 27 24.89 -18.24 16.28
C ALA A 27 25.01 -17.13 15.22
N LEU A 28 23.99 -16.27 15.08
CA LEU A 28 23.97 -15.15 14.13
C LEU A 28 24.52 -13.85 14.72
N LEU A 29 24.79 -13.81 16.03
CA LEU A 29 25.20 -12.58 16.71
C LEU A 29 26.61 -12.15 16.31
N SER A 30 26.74 -10.85 16.02
CA SER A 30 28.04 -10.17 15.99
C SER A 30 28.57 -10.01 17.41
N ASP A 31 29.87 -9.75 17.54
CA ASP A 31 30.52 -9.64 18.85
C ASP A 31 29.96 -8.44 19.63
N ASP A 32 29.70 -7.32 18.95
CA ASP A 32 29.05 -6.13 19.52
C ASP A 32 27.62 -6.42 19.99
N ALA A 33 26.85 -7.22 19.23
CA ALA A 33 25.50 -7.59 19.60
C ALA A 33 25.48 -8.54 20.81
N HIS A 34 26.45 -9.46 20.90
CA HIS A 34 26.64 -10.31 22.05
C HIS A 34 26.99 -9.49 23.30
N GLY A 35 27.97 -8.58 23.17
CA GLY A 35 28.38 -7.68 24.24
C GLY A 35 27.25 -6.76 24.73
N PHE A 36 26.39 -6.28 23.83
CA PHE A 36 25.19 -5.52 24.19
C PHE A 36 24.24 -6.33 25.08
N ILE A 37 23.93 -7.58 24.70
CA ILE A 37 22.99 -8.43 25.45
C ILE A 37 23.55 -8.75 26.84
N GLU A 38 24.83 -9.12 26.94
CA GLU A 38 25.48 -9.41 28.21
C GLU A 38 25.48 -8.19 29.14
N SER A 39 25.90 -7.04 28.62
CA SER A 39 25.95 -5.79 29.39
C SER A 39 24.55 -5.36 29.85
N PHE A 40 23.54 -5.49 28.99
CA PHE A 40 22.15 -5.16 29.34
C PHE A 40 21.62 -6.02 30.49
N ASN A 41 21.93 -7.32 30.47
CA ASN A 41 21.48 -8.26 31.50
C ASN A 41 22.15 -8.05 32.86
N GLN A 42 23.30 -7.36 32.90
CA GLN A 42 24.01 -7.02 34.15
C GLN A 42 23.48 -5.73 34.81
N LEU A 43 22.71 -4.92 34.09
CA LEU A 43 22.08 -3.71 34.63
C LEU A 43 20.95 -4.05 35.61
N ASP A 44 20.74 -3.20 36.61
CA ASP A 44 19.55 -3.25 37.45
C ASP A 44 18.28 -2.85 36.67
N ALA A 45 17.11 -3.14 37.25
CA ALA A 45 15.82 -3.00 36.58
C ALA A 45 15.48 -1.54 36.17
N ASP A 46 15.98 -0.54 36.89
CA ASP A 46 15.69 0.87 36.60
C ASP A 46 16.55 1.36 35.43
N LYS A 47 17.84 0.99 35.42
CA LYS A 47 18.73 1.23 34.29
C LYS A 47 18.24 0.53 33.02
N GLN A 48 17.81 -0.73 33.13
CA GLN A 48 17.20 -1.46 32.02
C GLN A 48 15.97 -0.72 31.48
N CYS A 49 15.12 -0.15 32.35
CA CYS A 49 13.98 0.63 31.90
C CYS A 49 14.40 1.84 31.05
N ILE A 50 15.44 2.56 31.46
CA ILE A 50 15.95 3.73 30.73
C ILE A 50 16.48 3.33 29.35
N ILE A 51 17.30 2.27 29.30
CA ILE A 51 17.83 1.75 28.03
C ILE A 51 16.69 1.33 27.10
N VAL A 52 15.68 0.62 27.58
CA VAL A 52 14.55 0.19 26.74
C VAL A 52 13.68 1.37 26.31
N ARG A 53 13.50 2.40 27.15
CA ARG A 53 12.80 3.63 26.77
C ARG A 53 13.56 4.37 25.66
N ALA A 54 14.88 4.42 25.73
CA ALA A 54 15.73 4.99 24.68
C ALA A 54 15.69 4.14 23.40
N ALA A 55 15.83 2.81 23.51
CA ALA A 55 15.74 1.85 22.41
C ALA A 55 14.41 1.90 21.63
N ASN A 56 13.32 2.29 22.28
CA ASN A 56 12.02 2.46 21.64
C ASN A 56 11.87 3.78 20.86
N ARG A 57 12.83 4.71 20.98
CA ARG A 57 12.83 5.94 20.18
C ARG A 57 13.35 5.65 18.77
N LYS A 58 12.97 6.54 17.84
CA LYS A 58 13.28 6.37 16.42
C LYS A 58 14.74 6.67 16.06
N TYR A 59 15.37 7.56 16.81
CA TYR A 59 16.69 8.14 16.52
C TYR A 59 17.67 7.74 17.63
N ALA A 60 18.96 7.68 17.29
CA ALA A 60 20.01 7.33 18.24
C ALA A 60 20.23 8.41 19.30
N VAL A 61 19.74 9.63 19.08
CA VAL A 61 19.82 10.74 20.04
C VAL A 61 18.56 10.76 20.92
N ILE A 62 18.74 11.09 22.19
CA ILE A 62 17.65 11.34 23.13
C ILE A 62 17.78 12.74 23.76
N ASP A 63 16.64 13.33 24.11
CA ASP A 63 16.58 14.50 24.98
C ASP A 63 16.39 14.01 26.41
N ARG A 64 17.43 14.13 27.24
CA ARG A 64 17.44 13.58 28.61
C ARG A 64 16.41 14.26 29.51
N SER A 65 16.03 15.50 29.22
CA SER A 65 15.04 16.24 29.99
C SER A 65 13.65 15.59 29.93
N GLN A 66 13.40 14.80 28.88
CA GLN A 66 12.15 14.06 28.68
C GLN A 66 12.14 12.69 29.38
N PHE A 67 13.24 12.29 30.02
CA PHE A 67 13.34 11.01 30.74
C PHE A 67 13.04 11.21 32.22
N SER A 68 11.75 11.46 32.51
CA SER A 68 11.21 11.52 33.86
C SER A 68 9.96 10.64 33.94
N TYR A 69 10.18 9.36 34.28
CA TYR A 69 9.14 8.33 34.30
C TYR A 69 8.85 7.92 35.75
N ALA A 70 7.57 7.91 36.13
CA ALA A 70 7.15 7.64 37.51
C ALA A 70 7.51 6.22 37.98
N GLU A 71 7.65 5.28 37.05
CA GLU A 71 8.01 3.89 37.33
C GLU A 71 9.51 3.66 37.55
N ILE A 72 10.38 4.67 37.43
CA ILE A 72 11.84 4.56 37.56
C ILE A 72 12.30 5.38 38.76
N ALA A 73 13.08 4.80 39.67
CA ALA A 73 13.61 5.54 40.82
C ALA A 73 14.78 6.44 40.40
N ASN A 74 14.70 7.72 40.75
CA ASN A 74 15.75 8.73 40.51
C ASN A 74 16.30 8.70 39.06
N PRO A 75 15.46 8.88 38.03
CA PRO A 75 15.82 8.57 36.64
C PRO A 75 17.02 9.36 36.11
N GLN A 76 17.26 10.59 36.58
CA GLN A 76 18.41 11.38 36.16
C GLN A 76 19.74 10.83 36.74
N GLN A 77 19.74 10.41 38.01
CA GLN A 77 20.92 9.76 38.61
C GLN A 77 21.24 8.44 37.89
N GLN A 78 20.22 7.66 37.54
CA GLN A 78 20.39 6.43 36.76
C GLN A 78 21.00 6.71 35.37
N ILE A 79 20.64 7.84 34.74
CA ILE A 79 21.26 8.27 33.47
C ILE A 79 22.73 8.64 33.67
N ASP A 80 23.08 9.35 34.75
CA ASP A 80 24.46 9.72 35.05
C ASP A 80 25.35 8.46 35.20
N GLU A 81 24.87 7.45 35.94
CA GLU A 81 25.55 6.15 36.07
C GLU A 81 25.66 5.40 34.72
N LEU A 82 24.66 5.53 33.85
CA LEU A 82 24.68 4.95 32.50
C LEU A 82 25.65 5.67 31.55
N ILE A 83 25.89 6.98 31.74
CA ILE A 83 26.93 7.73 31.02
C ILE A 83 28.32 7.22 31.45
N GLU A 84 28.55 7.06 32.76
CA GLU A 84 29.81 6.51 33.29
C GLU A 84 30.07 5.08 32.76
N ALA A 85 29.00 4.28 32.66
CA ALA A 85 29.04 2.92 32.09
C ALA A 85 29.04 2.90 30.54
N LYS A 86 29.15 4.05 29.86
CA LYS A 86 29.25 4.20 28.39
C LYS A 86 28.05 3.65 27.60
N TRP A 87 26.86 3.69 28.17
CA TRP A 87 25.62 3.46 27.41
C TRP A 87 25.20 4.69 26.61
N PHE A 88 25.53 5.86 27.16
CA PHE A 88 25.28 7.15 26.54
C PHE A 88 26.60 7.89 26.31
N GLY A 89 26.68 8.59 25.17
CA GLY A 89 27.83 9.41 24.79
C GLY A 89 27.41 10.78 24.30
N ASP A 90 28.42 11.55 23.90
CA ASP A 90 28.25 12.89 23.36
C ASP A 90 27.76 12.91 21.90
N LEU A 91 27.38 14.09 21.42
CA LEU A 91 26.82 14.32 20.10
C LEU A 91 27.80 14.10 18.93
N HIS A 92 29.11 14.03 19.17
CA HIS A 92 30.08 13.72 18.12
C HIS A 92 29.92 12.29 17.60
N HIS A 93 29.26 11.42 18.38
CA HIS A 93 28.93 10.06 17.99
C HIS A 93 27.64 9.93 17.17
N ALA A 94 26.85 11.01 17.03
CA ALA A 94 25.59 10.99 16.31
C ALA A 94 25.72 11.51 14.88
N SER A 95 24.90 10.93 13.98
CA SER A 95 24.67 11.54 12.69
C SER A 95 23.83 12.81 12.84
N LEU A 96 24.01 13.79 11.95
CA LEU A 96 23.13 14.96 11.94
C LEU A 96 21.66 14.58 11.76
N GLN A 97 21.38 13.49 11.04
CA GLN A 97 20.03 12.98 10.88
C GLN A 97 19.40 12.55 12.22
N ASP A 98 20.16 11.91 13.10
CA ASP A 98 19.68 11.52 14.43
C ASP A 98 19.42 12.75 15.30
N ILE A 99 20.31 13.73 15.25
CA ILE A 99 20.18 15.01 15.97
C ILE A 99 18.93 15.76 15.49
N ALA A 100 18.84 15.99 14.18
CA ALA A 100 17.70 16.64 13.55
C ALA A 100 16.37 15.90 13.80
N GLY A 101 16.43 14.59 14.00
CA GLY A 101 15.30 13.75 14.32
C GLY A 101 14.61 14.13 15.63
N VAL A 102 15.39 14.46 16.65
CA VAL A 102 14.90 14.80 18.00
C VAL A 102 14.54 16.28 18.12
N LEU A 103 15.20 17.16 17.37
CA LEU A 103 14.94 18.59 17.41
C LEU A 103 13.61 18.96 16.75
N THR A 104 12.86 19.88 17.34
CA THR A 104 11.72 20.53 16.68
C THR A 104 12.21 21.55 15.63
N LYS A 105 11.33 21.96 14.70
CA LYS A 105 11.68 23.03 13.75
C LYS A 105 12.08 24.32 14.47
N ASP A 106 11.38 24.66 15.55
CA ASP A 106 11.68 25.84 16.36
C ASP A 106 13.00 25.70 17.12
N ALA A 107 13.33 24.50 17.61
CA ALA A 107 14.64 24.25 18.21
C ALA A 107 15.77 24.49 17.20
N ILE A 108 15.64 24.01 15.96
CA ILE A 108 16.64 24.23 14.90
C ILE A 108 16.78 25.72 14.58
N LEU A 109 15.66 26.47 14.52
CA LEU A 109 15.71 27.93 14.29
C LEU A 109 16.41 28.68 15.42
N ARG A 110 16.22 28.25 16.67
CA ARG A 110 16.95 28.81 17.82
C ARG A 110 18.46 28.53 17.72
N LEU A 111 18.85 27.30 17.43
CA LEU A 111 20.27 26.96 17.25
C LEU A 111 20.90 27.75 16.10
N LEU A 112 20.20 27.91 14.98
CA LEU A 112 20.66 28.72 13.85
C LEU A 112 20.83 30.20 14.21
N SER A 113 20.08 30.72 15.18
CA SER A 113 20.21 32.12 15.63
C SER A 113 21.53 32.39 16.36
N GLU A 114 22.14 31.36 16.95
CA GLU A 114 23.44 31.47 17.62
C GLU A 114 24.57 31.77 16.61
N TYR A 115 24.38 31.40 15.33
CA TYR A 115 25.31 31.69 14.24
C TYR A 115 25.02 32.99 13.47
N GLY A 116 23.92 33.70 13.79
CA GLY A 116 23.58 34.99 13.16
C GLY A 116 22.13 35.13 12.69
N ALA A 117 21.91 35.97 11.67
CA ALA A 117 20.58 36.45 11.29
C ALA A 117 19.63 35.35 10.80
N THR A 118 18.43 35.28 11.39
CA THR A 118 17.40 34.26 11.13
C THR A 118 16.34 34.66 10.10
N GLN A 119 16.53 35.80 9.44
CA GLN A 119 15.53 36.37 8.53
C GLN A 119 15.25 35.43 7.35
N GLY A 120 13.98 35.08 7.15
CA GLY A 120 13.54 34.17 6.08
C GLY A 120 13.75 32.68 6.38
N LEU A 121 14.32 32.29 7.52
CA LEU A 121 14.50 30.86 7.87
C LEU A 121 13.18 30.18 8.28
N ALA A 122 12.26 30.91 8.92
CA ALA A 122 11.03 30.34 9.45
C ALA A 122 10.09 29.77 8.37
N SER A 123 10.14 30.28 7.14
CA SER A 123 9.36 29.77 6.00
C SER A 123 9.96 28.51 5.37
N LEU A 124 11.22 28.17 5.69
CA LEU A 124 11.91 27.01 5.12
C LEU A 124 11.40 25.69 5.73
N THR A 125 11.57 24.61 4.98
CA THR A 125 11.22 23.27 5.45
C THR A 125 12.28 22.77 6.43
N LYS A 126 11.89 21.85 7.34
CA LYS A 126 12.82 21.26 8.31
C LYS A 126 14.08 20.67 7.66
N PRO A 127 14.01 19.92 6.55
CA PRO A 127 15.22 19.40 5.89
C PRO A 127 16.20 20.49 5.45
N VAL A 128 15.70 21.59 4.86
CA VAL A 128 16.55 22.71 4.45
C VAL A 128 17.22 23.37 5.65
N LEU A 129 16.48 23.51 6.77
CA LEU A 129 17.03 24.06 8.01
C LEU A 129 18.11 23.15 8.61
N VAL A 130 17.95 21.83 8.53
CA VAL A 130 18.95 20.86 8.98
C VAL A 130 20.24 20.98 8.16
N SER A 131 20.16 21.04 6.83
CA SER A 131 21.34 21.23 5.99
C SER A 131 22.05 22.56 6.24
N ARG A 132 21.30 23.62 6.58
CA ARG A 132 21.91 24.89 6.98
C ARG A 132 22.61 24.78 8.33
N LEU A 133 21.99 24.12 9.30
CA LEU A 133 22.59 23.88 10.60
C LEU A 133 23.89 23.07 10.46
N GLU A 134 23.90 22.06 9.58
CA GLU A 134 25.11 21.31 9.22
C GLU A 134 26.25 22.20 8.74
N ALA A 135 25.95 23.07 7.76
CA ALA A 135 26.94 23.97 7.20
C ALA A 135 27.49 24.93 8.26
N CYS A 136 26.63 25.45 9.14
CA CYS A 136 27.04 26.29 10.26
C CYS A 136 27.93 25.54 11.24
N ILE A 137 27.56 24.32 11.65
CA ILE A 137 28.36 23.48 12.55
C ILE A 137 29.72 23.17 11.94
N ASN A 138 29.77 22.78 10.66
CA ASN A 138 31.01 22.45 9.97
C ASN A 138 31.95 23.67 9.83
N GLN A 139 31.40 24.87 9.74
CA GLN A 139 32.18 26.09 9.57
C GLN A 139 32.59 26.74 10.90
N HIS A 140 31.74 26.68 11.93
CA HIS A 140 31.89 27.47 13.16
C HIS A 140 31.91 26.64 14.44
N GLY A 141 31.76 25.31 14.37
CA GLY A 141 31.65 24.43 15.53
C GLY A 141 30.23 24.32 16.08
N TRP A 142 30.05 23.52 17.12
CA TRP A 142 28.74 23.22 17.73
C TRP A 142 28.13 24.42 18.47
N PRO A 143 26.80 24.60 18.45
CA PRO A 143 26.12 25.69 19.16
C PRO A 143 25.97 25.37 20.66
N GLU A 144 25.96 26.38 21.53
CA GLU A 144 25.85 26.20 22.99
C GLU A 144 24.53 25.53 23.39
N GLY A 145 23.45 25.84 22.66
CA GLY A 145 22.12 25.26 22.87
C GLY A 145 22.02 23.76 22.56
N LEU A 146 23.06 23.17 21.97
CA LEU A 146 23.12 21.74 21.64
C LEU A 146 24.27 21.07 22.39
N ASN A 147 24.08 20.86 23.70
CA ASN A 147 25.09 20.31 24.60
C ASN A 147 24.78 18.88 25.08
N GLU A 148 25.84 18.22 25.56
CA GLU A 148 25.85 16.84 26.08
C GLU A 148 25.08 16.69 27.40
N HIS A 149 24.81 17.80 28.10
CA HIS A 149 23.96 17.78 29.30
C HIS A 149 22.47 17.65 28.96
N THR A 150 22.06 17.98 27.74
CA THR A 150 20.66 17.92 27.32
C THR A 150 20.41 16.76 26.37
N TYR A 151 21.30 16.57 25.40
CA TYR A 151 21.14 15.55 24.38
C TYR A 151 22.23 14.48 24.50
N LEU A 152 21.80 13.23 24.53
CA LEU A 152 22.67 12.07 24.70
C LEU A 152 22.55 11.14 23.50
N VAL A 153 23.67 10.55 23.08
CA VAL A 153 23.72 9.56 22.00
C VAL A 153 23.70 8.16 22.59
N CYS A 154 22.81 7.31 22.10
CA CYS A 154 22.76 5.89 22.44
C CYS A 154 23.92 5.16 21.77
N LEU A 155 24.99 4.89 22.51
CA LEU A 155 26.18 4.20 21.98
C LEU A 155 25.89 2.74 21.59
N PHE A 156 24.75 2.21 22.04
CA PHE A 156 24.25 0.88 21.72
C PHE A 156 23.31 0.83 20.50
N ASP A 157 23.07 1.94 19.80
CA ASP A 157 22.09 2.00 18.69
C ASP A 157 22.46 1.05 17.54
N ALA A 158 23.75 0.96 17.18
CA ALA A 158 24.22 0.08 16.11
C ALA A 158 23.97 -1.42 16.40
N PRO A 159 24.44 -2.00 17.53
CA PRO A 159 24.14 -3.40 17.85
C PRO A 159 22.65 -3.64 18.04
N LEU A 160 21.89 -2.70 18.61
CA LEU A 160 20.43 -2.82 18.74
C LEU A 160 19.74 -2.89 17.37
N LYS A 161 20.10 -2.02 16.43
CA LYS A 161 19.53 -2.03 15.08
C LYS A 161 19.84 -3.33 14.33
N PHE A 162 21.03 -3.90 14.54
CA PHE A 162 21.37 -5.22 14.01
C PHE A 162 20.50 -6.31 14.64
N LEU A 163 20.30 -6.33 15.96
CA LEU A 163 19.39 -7.27 16.63
C LEU A 163 17.95 -7.13 16.12
N LEU A 164 17.45 -5.91 15.97
CA LEU A 164 16.12 -5.66 15.39
C LEU A 164 16.03 -6.16 13.94
N PHE A 165 17.09 -6.01 13.17
CA PHE A 165 17.18 -6.56 11.81
C PHE A 165 17.15 -8.09 11.82
N LEU A 166 17.87 -8.75 12.72
CA LEU A 166 17.81 -10.21 12.87
C LEU A 166 16.39 -10.70 13.20
N TYR A 167 15.75 -10.01 14.14
CA TYR A 167 14.41 -10.38 14.61
C TYR A 167 13.31 -10.13 13.58
N PHE A 168 13.29 -8.96 12.92
CA PHE A 168 12.24 -8.59 11.98
C PHE A 168 12.57 -8.90 10.51
N GLY A 169 13.82 -9.20 10.20
CA GLY A 169 14.30 -9.43 8.83
C GLY A 169 14.23 -8.19 7.93
N ASN A 170 14.21 -6.99 8.51
CA ASN A 170 14.19 -5.72 7.79
C ASN A 170 14.56 -4.55 8.72
N THR A 171 15.00 -3.42 8.15
CA THR A 171 15.46 -2.26 8.93
C THR A 171 14.33 -1.40 9.51
N LYS A 172 13.07 -1.66 9.12
CA LYS A 172 11.88 -0.92 9.55
C LYS A 172 11.19 -1.54 10.77
N GLY A 173 11.61 -2.73 11.19
CA GLY A 173 11.11 -3.41 12.38
C GLY A 173 11.32 -2.59 13.65
N ARG A 174 10.34 -2.62 14.56
CA ARG A 174 10.33 -1.80 15.79
C ARG A 174 9.63 -2.55 16.91
N LEU A 175 10.08 -2.31 18.14
CA LEU A 175 9.57 -2.95 19.37
C LEU A 175 8.12 -2.56 19.71
N ASN A 176 7.60 -1.46 19.16
CA ASN A 176 6.19 -1.08 19.36
C ASN A 176 5.19 -2.12 18.80
N GLN A 177 5.63 -3.07 17.96
CA GLN A 177 4.80 -4.15 17.45
C GLN A 177 4.30 -5.09 18.56
N PHE A 178 5.10 -5.32 19.61
CA PHE A 178 4.68 -6.09 20.78
C PHE A 178 3.52 -5.40 21.52
N SER A 179 3.60 -4.08 21.67
CA SER A 179 2.52 -3.30 22.27
C SER A 179 1.26 -3.31 21.42
N MET A 180 1.40 -3.17 20.09
CA MET A 180 0.26 -3.26 19.17
C MET A 180 -0.41 -4.65 19.21
N ARG A 181 0.38 -5.73 19.40
CA ARG A 181 -0.12 -7.08 19.60
C ARG A 181 -0.95 -7.19 20.87
N ASP A 182 -0.39 -6.80 22.00
CA ASP A 182 -1.05 -6.98 23.30
C ASP A 182 -2.32 -6.13 23.44
N LEU A 183 -2.33 -4.94 22.81
CA LEU A 183 -3.50 -4.07 22.69
C LEU A 183 -4.57 -4.60 21.70
N GLY A 184 -4.27 -5.65 20.94
CA GLY A 184 -5.17 -6.22 19.93
C GLY A 184 -5.30 -5.41 18.64
N VAL A 185 -4.44 -4.41 18.44
CA VAL A 185 -4.37 -3.57 17.23
C VAL A 185 -3.69 -4.33 16.09
N MET A 186 -2.68 -5.13 16.41
CA MET A 186 -1.99 -6.01 15.49
C MET A 186 -2.28 -7.45 15.86
N ARG A 187 -2.79 -8.24 14.91
CA ARG A 187 -2.87 -9.69 15.08
C ARG A 187 -1.55 -10.31 14.63
N THR A 188 -1.08 -11.33 15.36
CA THR A 188 0.15 -12.09 15.08
C THR A 188 -0.16 -13.58 14.93
N ARG A 189 0.85 -14.38 14.59
CA ARG A 189 0.78 -15.85 14.56
C ARG A 189 1.86 -16.47 15.44
N GLY A 190 1.65 -16.45 16.75
CA GLY A 190 2.53 -17.14 17.69
C GLY A 190 2.50 -18.66 17.56
N ASP A 191 1.41 -19.24 17.06
CA ASP A 191 1.21 -20.69 16.89
C ASP A 191 2.04 -21.32 15.76
N SER A 192 2.58 -20.52 14.84
CA SER A 192 3.38 -20.96 13.69
C SER A 192 4.88 -20.62 13.81
N VAL A 193 5.35 -20.21 14.99
CA VAL A 193 6.76 -19.86 15.24
C VAL A 193 7.57 -21.11 15.57
N SER A 194 8.76 -21.26 14.96
CA SER A 194 9.72 -22.31 15.29
C SER A 194 11.10 -21.73 15.60
N ASP A 195 11.93 -22.50 16.30
CA ASP A 195 13.33 -22.12 16.59
C ASP A 195 14.23 -22.39 15.37
N ILE A 196 14.02 -21.61 14.32
CA ILE A 196 14.84 -21.58 13.11
C ILE A 196 15.59 -20.27 12.99
N THR A 197 16.69 -20.28 12.23
CA THR A 197 17.42 -19.07 11.91
C THR A 197 16.80 -18.33 10.72
N ARG A 198 16.82 -17.00 10.76
CA ARG A 198 16.41 -16.17 9.61
C ARG A 198 17.43 -16.18 8.48
N PHE A 199 18.70 -16.26 8.86
CA PHE A 199 19.85 -16.19 7.98
C PHE A 199 20.60 -17.51 8.03
N ASP A 200 21.27 -17.85 6.95
CA ASP A 200 21.91 -19.15 6.80
C ASP A 200 23.16 -19.28 7.69
N SER A 201 23.81 -18.15 8.00
CA SER A 201 25.01 -18.07 8.86
C SER A 201 25.21 -16.66 9.42
N LYS A 202 26.15 -16.51 10.37
CA LYS A 202 26.62 -15.20 10.85
C LYS A 202 27.12 -14.31 9.71
N ALA A 203 27.92 -14.87 8.80
CA ALA A 203 28.44 -14.12 7.65
C ALA A 203 27.32 -13.64 6.71
N ASP A 204 26.29 -14.47 6.48
CA ASP A 204 25.12 -14.07 5.71
C ASP A 204 24.34 -12.95 6.40
N ALA A 205 24.13 -13.05 7.71
CA ALA A 205 23.44 -12.03 8.49
C ALA A 205 24.18 -10.68 8.47
N GLU A 206 25.50 -10.68 8.65
CA GLU A 206 26.34 -9.49 8.63
C GLU A 206 26.39 -8.84 7.24
N ALA A 207 26.52 -9.65 6.18
CA ALA A 207 26.47 -9.16 4.80
C ALA A 207 25.09 -8.56 4.47
N ALA A 208 24.00 -9.25 4.83
CA ALA A 208 22.64 -8.75 4.64
C ALA A 208 22.41 -7.43 5.38
N TRP A 209 22.88 -7.31 6.63
CA TRP A 209 22.82 -6.09 7.41
C TRP A 209 23.63 -4.95 6.80
N PHE A 210 24.85 -5.22 6.31
CA PHE A 210 25.67 -4.25 5.60
C PHE A 210 24.86 -3.65 4.44
N TYR A 211 24.35 -4.48 3.54
CA TYR A 211 23.61 -3.99 2.37
C TYR A 211 22.31 -3.26 2.74
N ALA A 212 21.54 -3.81 3.68
CA ALA A 212 20.27 -3.20 4.11
C ALA A 212 20.47 -1.84 4.77
N SER A 213 21.48 -1.72 5.65
CA SER A 213 21.78 -0.46 6.36
C SER A 213 22.37 0.60 5.44
N HIS A 214 23.23 0.22 4.46
CA HIS A 214 23.76 1.16 3.47
C HIS A 214 22.68 1.63 2.50
N LEU A 215 21.75 0.75 2.10
CA LEU A 215 20.60 1.13 1.29
C LEU A 215 19.72 2.19 1.98
N GLU A 216 19.51 2.08 3.29
CA GLU A 216 18.76 3.08 4.06
C GLU A 216 19.47 4.44 4.14
N LYS A 217 20.81 4.44 4.19
CA LYS A 217 21.64 5.65 4.26
C LYS A 217 21.85 6.32 2.89
N LEU A 218 21.78 5.56 1.80
CA LEU A 218 22.10 6.00 0.44
C LEU A 218 21.40 7.31 -0.03
N PRO A 219 20.12 7.57 0.28
CA PRO A 219 19.47 8.84 -0.09
C PRO A 219 20.18 10.07 0.50
N PHE A 220 20.83 9.93 1.65
CA PHE A 220 21.49 11.01 2.38
C PHE A 220 22.96 11.21 1.99
N LEU A 221 23.58 10.25 1.29
CA LEU A 221 24.94 10.39 0.80
C LEU A 221 25.02 11.45 -0.31
N SER A 222 26.08 12.25 -0.31
CA SER A 222 26.44 13.06 -1.47
C SER A 222 26.84 12.18 -2.65
N LEU A 223 26.89 12.74 -3.85
CA LEU A 223 27.31 11.98 -5.02
C LEU A 223 28.77 11.49 -4.90
N ALA A 224 29.66 12.34 -4.37
CA ALA A 224 31.05 11.99 -4.12
C ALA A 224 31.18 10.84 -3.10
N GLN A 225 30.40 10.87 -2.02
CA GLN A 225 30.36 9.79 -1.02
C GLN A 225 29.82 8.49 -1.63
N ALA A 226 28.75 8.56 -2.42
CA ALA A 226 28.21 7.40 -3.10
C ALA A 226 29.21 6.81 -4.12
N ASN A 227 29.98 7.66 -4.81
CA ASN A 227 31.00 7.20 -5.74
C ASN A 227 32.17 6.53 -5.01
N ALA A 228 32.62 7.09 -3.89
CA ALA A 228 33.64 6.47 -3.04
C ALA A 228 33.18 5.08 -2.56
N LEU A 229 31.95 4.99 -2.04
CA LEU A 229 31.35 3.73 -1.61
C LEU A 229 31.28 2.68 -2.74
N ALA A 230 31.06 3.10 -3.98
CA ALA A 230 31.03 2.20 -5.13
C ALA A 230 32.38 1.55 -5.48
N HIS A 231 33.50 2.05 -4.94
CA HIS A 231 34.83 1.49 -5.13
C HIS A 231 35.31 0.65 -3.93
N GLU A 232 34.52 0.59 -2.86
CA GLU A 232 34.84 -0.24 -1.71
C GLU A 232 34.62 -1.72 -2.00
N THR A 233 35.29 -2.58 -1.23
CA THR A 233 35.03 -4.03 -1.27
C THR A 233 33.79 -4.33 -0.45
N PHE A 234 32.75 -4.87 -1.09
CA PHE A 234 31.54 -5.27 -0.39
C PHE A 234 31.67 -6.69 0.20
N PRO A 235 31.00 -6.98 1.33
CA PRO A 235 30.95 -8.34 1.88
C PRO A 235 30.40 -9.35 0.86
N ASN A 236 31.04 -10.51 0.73
CA ASN A 236 30.54 -11.58 -0.14
C ASN A 236 29.77 -12.63 0.68
N SER A 237 28.62 -13.09 0.18
CA SER A 237 27.83 -14.17 0.77
C SER A 237 27.00 -14.83 -0.33
N ASP A 238 26.95 -16.16 -0.30
CA ASP A 238 26.07 -16.97 -1.15
C ASP A 238 24.69 -17.20 -0.50
N GLY A 239 24.45 -16.63 0.69
CA GLY A 239 23.18 -16.74 1.39
C GLY A 239 22.08 -15.92 0.73
N VAL A 240 20.87 -16.50 0.68
CA VAL A 240 19.74 -15.96 -0.09
C VAL A 240 19.35 -14.56 0.38
N SER A 241 19.42 -14.33 1.70
CA SER A 241 19.06 -13.05 2.31
C SER A 241 20.07 -11.94 1.97
N ALA A 242 21.38 -12.22 2.06
CA ALA A 242 22.39 -11.24 1.68
C ALA A 242 22.32 -10.89 0.19
N MET A 243 22.15 -11.88 -0.69
CA MET A 243 22.00 -11.66 -2.13
C MET A 243 20.81 -10.76 -2.46
N PHE A 244 19.67 -10.96 -1.78
CA PHE A 244 18.48 -10.12 -1.94
C PHE A 244 18.75 -8.65 -1.60
N TYR A 245 19.40 -8.37 -0.47
CA TYR A 245 19.74 -6.99 -0.09
C TYR A 245 20.85 -6.40 -0.94
N ARG A 246 21.85 -7.21 -1.32
CA ARG A 246 22.93 -6.83 -2.23
C ARG A 246 22.38 -6.28 -3.53
N ASP A 247 21.47 -7.00 -4.17
CA ASP A 247 20.89 -6.57 -5.45
C ASP A 247 20.11 -5.26 -5.34
N GLN A 248 19.34 -5.08 -4.27
CA GLN A 248 18.64 -3.81 -4.03
C GLN A 248 19.61 -2.65 -3.82
N PHE A 249 20.66 -2.89 -3.04
CA PHE A 249 21.69 -1.90 -2.75
C PHE A 249 22.45 -1.51 -4.02
N LEU A 250 22.99 -2.48 -4.77
CA LEU A 250 23.74 -2.22 -6.01
C LEU A 250 22.88 -1.50 -7.05
N TYR A 251 21.62 -1.91 -7.22
CA TYR A 251 20.69 -1.24 -8.11
C TYR A 251 20.47 0.22 -7.71
N ALA A 252 20.18 0.48 -6.43
CA ALA A 252 19.94 1.84 -5.94
C ALA A 252 21.19 2.72 -6.03
N LEU A 253 22.36 2.17 -5.69
CA LEU A 253 23.64 2.87 -5.78
C LEU A 253 23.96 3.24 -7.23
N ALA A 254 23.78 2.29 -8.15
CA ALA A 254 23.96 2.55 -9.57
C ALA A 254 23.02 3.63 -10.08
N LEU A 255 21.73 3.62 -9.70
CA LEU A 255 20.80 4.68 -10.12
C LEU A 255 21.23 6.07 -9.64
N LYS A 256 21.79 6.16 -8.42
CA LYS A 256 22.32 7.43 -7.89
C LYS A 256 23.53 7.92 -8.67
N LEU A 257 24.37 7.01 -9.16
CA LEU A 257 25.61 7.32 -9.88
C LEU A 257 25.42 7.51 -11.39
N LEU A 258 24.35 6.98 -11.97
CA LEU A 258 24.15 6.88 -13.43
C LEU A 258 24.26 8.21 -14.19
N GLY A 259 23.95 9.33 -13.54
CA GLY A 259 23.98 10.66 -14.14
C GLY A 259 25.38 11.21 -14.39
N GLU A 260 26.34 10.99 -13.48
CA GLU A 260 27.68 11.59 -13.54
C GLU A 260 28.82 10.56 -13.52
N HIS A 261 28.61 9.39 -12.91
CA HIS A 261 29.59 8.29 -12.81
C HIS A 261 29.07 7.05 -13.54
N ARG A 262 28.82 7.20 -14.85
CA ARG A 262 28.08 6.23 -15.67
C ARG A 262 28.76 4.87 -15.80
N GLU A 263 30.07 4.83 -16.02
CA GLU A 263 30.84 3.58 -16.14
C GLU A 263 30.72 2.73 -14.88
N GLN A 264 30.94 3.36 -13.71
CA GLN A 264 30.81 2.68 -12.42
C GLN A 264 29.37 2.22 -12.18
N ALA A 265 28.37 3.03 -12.52
CA ALA A 265 26.97 2.65 -12.41
C ALA A 265 26.62 1.42 -13.26
N LEU A 266 27.14 1.33 -14.49
CA LEU A 266 26.94 0.16 -15.35
C LEU A 266 27.64 -1.08 -14.79
N LEU A 267 28.84 -0.95 -14.24
CA LEU A 267 29.54 -2.08 -13.59
C LEU A 267 28.71 -2.64 -12.42
N LEU A 268 28.17 -1.76 -11.56
CA LEU A 268 27.32 -2.16 -10.44
C LEU A 268 26.03 -2.85 -10.92
N LEU A 269 25.38 -2.33 -11.98
CA LEU A 269 24.19 -2.96 -12.55
C LEU A 269 24.48 -4.34 -13.15
N TYR A 270 25.64 -4.50 -13.78
CA TYR A 270 26.07 -5.79 -14.34
C TYR A 270 26.35 -6.83 -13.24
N GLN A 271 26.89 -6.39 -12.10
CA GLN A 271 27.17 -7.26 -10.95
C GLN A 271 25.92 -7.67 -10.15
N ALA A 272 24.82 -6.94 -10.29
CA ALA A 272 23.54 -7.24 -9.63
C ALA A 272 22.75 -8.31 -10.43
N GLN A 273 22.15 -9.26 -9.71
CA GLN A 273 21.50 -10.42 -10.33
C GLN A 273 20.01 -10.22 -10.62
N SER A 274 19.37 -9.26 -9.96
CA SER A 274 17.94 -8.97 -10.14
C SER A 274 17.57 -8.59 -11.57
N ASP A 275 16.38 -9.00 -11.99
CA ASP A 275 15.81 -8.66 -13.30
C ASP A 275 15.81 -7.15 -13.58
N LYS A 276 15.51 -6.35 -12.55
CA LYS A 276 15.49 -4.88 -12.66
C LYS A 276 16.87 -4.32 -12.99
N ALA A 277 17.93 -4.86 -12.39
CA ALA A 277 19.29 -4.41 -12.64
C ALA A 277 19.76 -4.83 -14.03
N LYS A 278 19.54 -6.09 -14.41
CA LYS A 278 19.86 -6.61 -15.76
C LYS A 278 19.14 -5.82 -16.86
N GLU A 279 17.83 -5.58 -16.71
CA GLU A 279 17.07 -4.75 -17.65
C GLU A 279 17.62 -3.32 -17.71
N LYS A 280 17.94 -2.71 -16.57
CA LYS A 280 18.47 -1.34 -16.53
C LYS A 280 19.84 -1.27 -17.19
N TRP A 281 20.71 -2.25 -16.93
CA TRP A 281 22.01 -2.37 -17.61
C TRP A 281 21.82 -2.46 -19.12
N ILE A 282 20.99 -3.39 -19.62
CA ILE A 282 20.70 -3.56 -21.06
C ILE A 282 20.27 -2.24 -21.70
N ARG A 283 19.32 -1.53 -21.06
CA ARG A 283 18.79 -0.27 -21.60
C ARG A 283 19.83 0.84 -21.65
N GLU A 284 20.64 0.97 -20.61
CA GLU A 284 21.63 2.04 -20.52
C GLU A 284 22.88 1.73 -21.37
N SER A 285 23.39 0.50 -21.34
CA SER A 285 24.49 0.05 -22.19
C SER A 285 24.16 0.17 -23.68
N TYR A 286 22.91 -0.13 -24.09
CA TYR A 286 22.48 0.06 -25.48
C TYR A 286 22.50 1.53 -25.89
N LYS A 287 22.08 2.45 -25.00
CA LYS A 287 22.14 3.90 -25.26
C LYS A 287 23.57 4.39 -25.44
N ASP A 288 24.51 3.74 -24.76
CA ASP A 288 25.95 4.07 -24.81
C ASP A 288 26.64 3.52 -26.06
N GLY A 289 25.90 2.84 -26.95
CA GLY A 289 26.42 2.29 -28.19
C GLY A 289 27.04 0.89 -28.06
N ASN A 290 26.95 0.26 -26.87
CA ASN A 290 27.46 -1.11 -26.64
C ASN A 290 26.50 -2.17 -27.21
N THR A 291 26.14 -2.05 -28.49
CA THR A 291 25.06 -2.83 -29.10
C THR A 291 25.37 -4.32 -29.20
N ASP A 292 26.62 -4.71 -29.42
CA ASP A 292 27.00 -6.12 -29.61
C ASP A 292 27.00 -6.87 -28.28
N SER A 293 27.62 -6.31 -27.23
CA SER A 293 27.57 -6.89 -25.88
C SER A 293 26.15 -6.97 -25.32
N VAL A 294 25.30 -5.98 -25.61
CA VAL A 294 23.88 -6.05 -25.23
C VAL A 294 23.17 -7.17 -25.98
N LYS A 295 23.51 -7.41 -27.26
CA LYS A 295 22.92 -8.49 -28.06
C LYS A 295 23.24 -9.86 -27.46
N GLU A 296 24.50 -10.11 -27.11
CA GLU A 296 24.95 -11.36 -26.49
C GLU A 296 24.21 -11.63 -25.17
N VAL A 297 24.07 -10.61 -24.32
CA VAL A 297 23.34 -10.74 -23.05
C VAL A 297 21.85 -11.03 -23.28
N LEU A 298 21.23 -10.40 -24.28
CA LEU A 298 19.83 -10.67 -24.64
C LEU A 298 19.64 -12.10 -25.16
N GLU A 299 20.53 -12.57 -26.05
CA GLU A 299 20.50 -13.93 -26.58
C GLU A 299 20.66 -14.96 -25.45
N HIS A 300 21.61 -14.74 -24.53
CA HIS A 300 21.77 -15.60 -23.36
C HIS A 300 20.53 -15.66 -22.47
N ILE A 301 19.87 -14.53 -22.22
CA ILE A 301 18.62 -14.49 -21.45
C ILE A 301 17.49 -15.22 -22.18
N ILE A 302 17.43 -15.14 -23.51
CA ILE A 302 16.40 -15.82 -24.31
C ILE A 302 16.64 -17.34 -24.30
N ASP A 303 17.89 -17.77 -24.44
CA ASP A 303 18.26 -19.18 -24.48
C ASP A 303 18.20 -19.86 -23.09
N SER A 304 18.41 -19.09 -22.01
CA SER A 304 18.41 -19.59 -20.63
C SER A 304 17.84 -18.54 -19.67
N PRO A 305 16.50 -18.35 -19.68
CA PRO A 305 15.86 -17.28 -18.94
C PRO A 305 15.94 -17.49 -17.42
N PRO A 306 16.44 -16.50 -16.65
CA PRO A 306 16.42 -16.58 -15.20
C PRO A 306 15.03 -16.36 -14.61
N SER A 307 14.15 -15.69 -15.34
CA SER A 307 12.74 -15.51 -15.01
C SER A 307 11.94 -15.21 -16.29
N ASP A 308 10.64 -15.48 -16.27
CA ASP A 308 9.75 -15.09 -17.37
C ASP A 308 9.65 -13.57 -17.54
N THR A 309 9.76 -12.83 -16.43
CA THR A 309 9.69 -11.37 -16.44
C THR A 309 10.87 -10.79 -17.22
N LEU A 310 12.06 -11.36 -17.04
CA LEU A 310 13.23 -10.94 -17.79
C LEU A 310 13.19 -11.46 -19.23
N LEU A 311 12.73 -12.70 -19.45
CA LEU A 311 12.55 -13.27 -20.79
C LEU A 311 11.64 -12.39 -21.66
N ALA A 312 10.44 -12.05 -21.17
CA ALA A 312 9.48 -11.24 -21.90
C ALA A 312 10.04 -9.84 -22.24
N PHE A 313 10.91 -9.29 -21.38
CA PHE A 313 11.62 -8.06 -21.68
C PHE A 313 12.70 -8.28 -22.75
N ALA A 314 13.50 -9.34 -22.63
CA ALA A 314 14.60 -9.62 -23.54
C ALA A 314 14.09 -9.86 -24.96
N GLU A 315 13.07 -10.70 -25.14
CA GLU A 315 12.44 -10.96 -26.44
C GLU A 315 11.89 -9.67 -27.08
N ASP A 316 11.16 -8.86 -26.30
CA ASP A 316 10.59 -7.60 -26.78
C ASP A 316 11.66 -6.58 -27.17
N PHE A 317 12.68 -6.41 -26.32
CA PHE A 317 13.76 -5.48 -26.55
C PHE A 317 14.61 -5.92 -27.76
N TYR A 318 14.92 -7.22 -27.84
CA TYR A 318 15.68 -7.82 -28.93
C TYR A 318 14.95 -7.65 -30.27
N ALA A 319 13.66 -7.98 -30.33
CA ALA A 319 12.85 -7.80 -31.54
C ALA A 319 12.79 -6.33 -32.00
N ARG A 320 12.64 -5.39 -31.07
CA ARG A 320 12.55 -3.96 -31.40
C ARG A 320 13.88 -3.37 -31.83
N LYS A 321 14.99 -3.77 -31.21
CA LYS A 321 16.31 -3.16 -31.46
C LYS A 321 17.11 -3.84 -32.57
N TYR A 322 16.96 -5.15 -32.76
CA TYR A 322 17.76 -5.92 -33.73
C TYR A 322 16.94 -6.46 -34.91
N HIS A 323 15.61 -6.56 -34.78
CA HIS A 323 14.71 -7.04 -35.85
C HIS A 323 13.73 -5.99 -36.39
N LYS A 324 13.94 -4.70 -36.08
CA LYS A 324 13.14 -3.57 -36.58
C LYS A 324 11.63 -3.68 -36.26
N LYS A 325 11.23 -4.46 -35.25
CA LYS A 325 9.85 -4.49 -34.77
C LYS A 325 9.49 -3.10 -34.23
N ARG A 326 8.39 -2.51 -34.71
CA ARG A 326 8.01 -1.12 -34.36
C ARG A 326 7.29 -1.01 -33.01
N THR A 327 6.51 -2.03 -32.66
CA THR A 327 5.64 -2.08 -31.48
C THR A 327 6.11 -3.13 -30.49
N SER A 328 5.76 -2.95 -29.21
CA SER A 328 6.06 -3.94 -28.17
C SER A 328 5.01 -5.05 -28.14
N ALA A 329 5.35 -6.19 -27.53
CA ALA A 329 4.42 -7.30 -27.33
C ALA A 329 3.14 -6.88 -26.59
N VAL A 330 3.25 -6.05 -25.55
CA VAL A 330 2.08 -5.50 -24.82
C VAL A 330 1.23 -4.57 -25.68
N THR A 331 1.84 -3.79 -26.58
CA THR A 331 1.10 -2.94 -27.51
C THR A 331 0.38 -3.76 -28.58
N ASP A 332 1.03 -4.80 -29.11
CA ASP A 332 0.40 -5.70 -30.09
C ASP A 332 -0.79 -6.42 -29.47
N MET A 333 -0.65 -6.93 -28.25
CA MET A 333 -1.73 -7.59 -27.51
C MET A 333 -2.92 -6.65 -27.26
N LEU A 334 -2.68 -5.38 -26.95
CA LEU A 334 -3.74 -4.38 -26.78
C LEU A 334 -4.42 -4.01 -28.11
N ARG A 335 -3.66 -3.89 -29.20
CA ARG A 335 -4.22 -3.60 -30.53
C ARG A 335 -5.04 -4.75 -31.08
N ASN A 336 -4.62 -5.96 -30.77
CA ASN A 336 -5.31 -7.19 -31.10
C ASN A 336 -6.31 -7.59 -30.00
N ALA A 337 -6.76 -6.62 -29.18
CA ALA A 337 -7.76 -6.87 -28.16
C ALA A 337 -8.94 -7.62 -28.77
N SER A 338 -9.27 -8.73 -28.15
CA SER A 338 -10.27 -9.67 -28.66
C SER A 338 -11.69 -9.11 -28.59
N ARG A 339 -11.93 -8.10 -27.75
CA ARG A 339 -13.26 -7.53 -27.50
C ARG A 339 -13.18 -6.03 -27.22
N THR A 340 -14.19 -5.33 -27.67
CA THR A 340 -14.46 -3.92 -27.33
C THR A 340 -15.87 -3.83 -26.76
N ILE A 341 -16.03 -3.19 -25.60
CA ILE A 341 -17.32 -3.01 -24.93
C ILE A 341 -17.61 -1.52 -24.78
N ASP A 342 -18.82 -1.12 -25.18
CA ASP A 342 -19.35 0.20 -24.90
C ASP A 342 -19.93 0.23 -23.47
N ILE A 343 -19.37 1.07 -22.61
CA ILE A 343 -19.93 1.33 -21.28
C ILE A 343 -20.14 2.83 -21.09
N ASP A 344 -21.16 3.18 -20.29
CA ASP A 344 -21.46 4.57 -20.00
C ASP A 344 -20.27 5.27 -19.31
N VAL A 345 -20.00 6.51 -19.72
CA VAL A 345 -18.90 7.34 -19.20
C VAL A 345 -18.96 7.54 -17.69
N SER A 346 -20.14 7.42 -17.06
CA SER A 346 -20.29 7.46 -15.60
C SER A 346 -19.54 6.35 -14.86
N GLN A 347 -19.20 5.25 -15.55
CA GLN A 347 -18.44 4.13 -15.00
C GLN A 347 -16.92 4.35 -15.03
N ASN A 348 -16.43 5.50 -15.49
CA ASN A 348 -14.99 5.75 -15.67
C ASN A 348 -14.12 5.64 -14.40
N GLN A 349 -14.72 5.67 -13.22
CA GLN A 349 -14.03 5.46 -11.93
C GLN A 349 -14.16 4.02 -11.39
N GLN A 350 -14.92 3.15 -12.07
CA GLN A 350 -15.20 1.76 -11.70
C GLN A 350 -15.38 0.91 -12.96
N VAL A 351 -14.41 0.96 -13.87
CA VAL A 351 -14.51 0.40 -15.24
C VAL A 351 -14.86 -1.08 -15.23
N GLU A 352 -14.19 -1.87 -14.38
CA GLU A 352 -14.40 -3.32 -14.27
C GLU A 352 -15.82 -3.63 -13.76
N ARG A 353 -16.36 -2.79 -12.87
CA ARG A 353 -17.76 -2.92 -12.42
C ARG A 353 -18.74 -2.58 -13.53
N GLY A 354 -18.43 -1.56 -14.34
CA GLY A 354 -19.21 -1.20 -15.52
C GLY A 354 -19.27 -2.33 -16.54
N VAL A 355 -18.14 -2.98 -16.80
CA VAL A 355 -18.03 -4.16 -17.68
C VAL A 355 -18.82 -5.34 -17.11
N LEU A 356 -18.71 -5.64 -15.82
CA LEU A 356 -19.51 -6.71 -15.19
C LEU A 356 -21.01 -6.40 -15.23
N ALA A 357 -21.41 -5.14 -15.06
CA ALA A 357 -22.81 -4.74 -15.20
C ALA A 357 -23.31 -4.89 -16.65
N HIS A 358 -22.46 -4.61 -17.64
CA HIS A 358 -22.75 -4.89 -19.05
C HIS A 358 -23.02 -6.38 -19.27
N TYR A 359 -22.13 -7.27 -18.81
CA TYR A 359 -22.34 -8.70 -18.91
C TYR A 359 -23.61 -9.17 -18.17
N LYS A 360 -23.86 -8.65 -16.96
CA LYS A 360 -25.07 -8.97 -16.20
C LYS A 360 -26.35 -8.65 -16.98
N ARG A 361 -26.41 -7.53 -17.72
CA ARG A 361 -27.56 -7.17 -18.57
C ARG A 361 -27.77 -8.15 -19.73
N LEU A 362 -26.71 -8.79 -20.20
CA LEU A 362 -26.76 -9.85 -21.22
C LEU A 362 -27.07 -11.24 -20.62
N GLY A 363 -27.32 -11.34 -19.31
CA GLY A 363 -27.50 -12.62 -18.63
C GLY A 363 -26.21 -13.42 -18.44
N ILE A 364 -25.05 -12.80 -18.68
CA ILE A 364 -23.74 -13.42 -18.58
C ILE A 364 -23.22 -13.23 -17.14
N ALA A 365 -22.76 -14.32 -16.52
CA ALA A 365 -22.21 -14.29 -15.17
C ALA A 365 -20.75 -13.82 -15.18
N GLY A 366 -20.39 -12.94 -14.25
CA GLY A 366 -19.02 -12.45 -14.14
C GLY A 366 -18.64 -12.08 -12.71
N TRP A 367 -17.34 -12.19 -12.41
CA TRP A 367 -16.76 -11.97 -11.09
C TRP A 367 -15.51 -11.12 -11.20
N ARG A 368 -15.25 -10.29 -10.18
CA ARG A 368 -13.95 -9.63 -10.02
C ARG A 368 -12.94 -10.63 -9.48
N THR A 369 -11.78 -10.70 -10.11
CA THR A 369 -10.75 -11.69 -9.79
C THR A 369 -9.45 -11.01 -9.41
N GLU A 370 -8.79 -10.36 -10.36
CA GLU A 370 -7.43 -9.82 -10.24
C GLU A 370 -6.50 -10.82 -9.52
N ASN A 371 -5.56 -10.31 -8.73
CA ASN A 371 -4.66 -11.12 -7.91
C ASN A 371 -5.37 -11.86 -6.78
N ARG A 372 -6.53 -11.33 -6.35
CA ARG A 372 -7.20 -11.83 -5.14
C ARG A 372 -7.65 -13.26 -5.30
N LEU A 373 -8.24 -13.62 -6.45
CA LEU A 373 -8.70 -14.98 -6.71
C LEU A 373 -7.55 -15.99 -6.53
N TRP A 374 -6.45 -15.77 -7.23
CA TRP A 374 -5.33 -16.71 -7.29
C TRP A 374 -4.54 -16.76 -5.98
N CYS A 375 -4.25 -15.61 -5.36
CA CYS A 375 -3.56 -15.59 -4.07
C CYS A 375 -4.41 -16.21 -2.95
N SER A 376 -5.74 -16.03 -2.98
CA SER A 376 -6.64 -16.68 -2.01
C SER A 376 -6.71 -18.18 -2.25
N LEU A 377 -6.86 -18.61 -3.50
CA LEU A 377 -6.90 -20.02 -3.84
C LEU A 377 -5.59 -20.73 -3.48
N PHE A 378 -4.45 -20.12 -3.81
CA PHE A 378 -3.12 -20.64 -3.45
C PHE A 378 -2.96 -20.78 -1.94
N GLY A 379 -3.25 -19.71 -1.19
CA GLY A 379 -3.13 -19.71 0.27
C GLY A 379 -4.06 -20.72 0.95
N LEU A 380 -5.28 -20.90 0.45
CA LEU A 380 -6.23 -21.88 0.99
C LEU A 380 -5.88 -23.32 0.58
N THR A 381 -5.37 -23.53 -0.64
CA THR A 381 -4.97 -24.87 -1.10
C THR A 381 -3.78 -25.37 -0.30
N PHE A 382 -2.77 -24.52 -0.12
CA PHE A 382 -1.50 -24.89 0.52
C PHE A 382 -1.39 -24.43 1.97
N TRP A 383 -2.52 -24.28 2.67
CA TRP A 383 -2.51 -23.70 4.01
C TRP A 383 -1.58 -24.45 4.98
N ALA A 384 -1.64 -25.79 4.95
CA ALA A 384 -0.76 -26.65 5.74
C ALA A 384 0.71 -26.42 5.38
N GLN A 385 1.07 -26.48 4.09
CA GLN A 385 2.45 -26.26 3.66
C GLN A 385 2.96 -24.86 4.03
N LEU A 386 2.10 -23.84 3.97
CA LEU A 386 2.49 -22.45 4.22
C LEU A 386 2.61 -22.07 5.69
N TYR A 387 1.85 -22.72 6.56
CA TYR A 387 1.67 -22.24 7.93
C TYR A 387 1.75 -23.31 9.03
N GLU A 388 1.80 -24.59 8.65
CA GLU A 388 1.95 -25.72 9.55
C GLU A 388 3.28 -26.45 9.28
N GLU A 389 3.65 -26.66 8.02
CA GLU A 389 4.93 -27.26 7.60
C GLU A 389 6.02 -26.22 7.37
N ASP A 390 5.68 -25.07 6.76
CA ASP A 390 6.54 -23.91 6.74
C ASP A 390 6.38 -23.11 8.03
N THR A 391 7.45 -22.44 8.42
CA THR A 391 7.56 -21.87 9.75
C THR A 391 7.85 -20.39 9.65
N LEU A 392 7.20 -19.62 10.53
CA LEU A 392 7.54 -18.23 10.74
C LEU A 392 8.76 -18.17 11.66
N VAL A 393 9.69 -17.27 11.38
CA VAL A 393 10.84 -17.06 12.27
C VAL A 393 10.40 -16.33 13.53
N THR A 394 9.49 -15.36 13.39
CA THR A 394 8.85 -14.67 14.53
C THR A 394 7.36 -14.52 14.28
N GLU A 395 6.58 -14.31 15.34
CA GLU A 395 5.12 -14.15 15.23
C GLU A 395 4.69 -12.91 14.43
N PHE A 396 5.62 -11.98 14.22
CA PHE A 396 5.42 -10.75 13.46
C PHE A 396 5.66 -10.94 11.96
N ASP A 397 6.24 -12.09 11.56
CA ASP A 397 6.29 -12.48 10.16
C ASP A 397 4.88 -12.80 9.65
N ARG A 398 4.50 -12.17 8.54
CA ARG A 398 3.20 -12.45 7.88
C ARG A 398 3.33 -13.38 6.69
N ARG A 399 4.49 -13.34 6.01
CA ARG A 399 4.80 -14.14 4.83
C ARG A 399 5.77 -15.25 5.24
N PRO A 400 5.45 -16.52 4.94
CA PRO A 400 6.34 -17.66 5.18
C PRO A 400 7.70 -17.47 4.49
N LEU A 401 8.75 -18.07 5.06
CA LEU A 401 10.12 -17.86 4.58
C LEU A 401 10.30 -18.38 3.16
N SER A 402 9.68 -19.51 2.82
CA SER A 402 9.84 -20.11 1.50
C SER A 402 9.27 -19.24 0.36
N LEU A 403 8.21 -18.49 0.63
CA LEU A 403 7.68 -17.49 -0.30
C LEU A 403 8.52 -16.21 -0.37
N LYS A 404 9.21 -15.82 0.72
CA LYS A 404 10.15 -14.69 0.67
C LYS A 404 11.38 -15.04 -0.18
N GLN A 405 11.82 -16.29 -0.13
CA GLN A 405 12.96 -16.83 -0.86
C GLN A 405 12.59 -17.39 -2.25
N ASN A 406 11.30 -17.38 -2.61
CA ASN A 406 10.78 -17.93 -3.86
C ASN A 406 11.19 -19.40 -4.14
N ASN A 407 11.23 -20.23 -3.10
CA ASN A 407 11.68 -21.63 -3.17
C ASN A 407 10.63 -22.62 -2.62
N PHE A 408 9.36 -22.22 -2.61
CA PHE A 408 8.26 -23.00 -2.02
C PHE A 408 8.11 -24.40 -2.62
N TYR A 409 8.09 -24.54 -3.94
CA TYR A 409 8.05 -25.86 -4.58
C TYR A 409 9.34 -26.67 -4.36
N ALA A 410 10.52 -26.02 -4.37
CA ALA A 410 11.78 -26.73 -4.09
C ALA A 410 11.78 -27.36 -2.69
N ARG A 411 11.12 -26.72 -1.71
CA ARG A 411 11.01 -27.21 -0.34
C ARG A 411 9.86 -28.20 -0.12
N PHE A 412 8.71 -27.99 -0.76
CA PHE A 412 7.48 -28.73 -0.48
C PHE A 412 6.95 -29.53 -1.68
N GLY A 413 7.72 -29.69 -2.76
CA GLY A 413 7.27 -30.30 -4.01
C GLY A 413 6.63 -31.68 -3.82
N SER A 414 7.23 -32.55 -3.01
CA SER A 414 6.66 -33.87 -2.72
C SER A 414 5.30 -33.79 -1.99
N SER A 415 5.13 -32.88 -1.03
CA SER A 415 3.85 -32.73 -0.31
C SER A 415 2.78 -32.02 -1.15
N ILE A 416 3.21 -31.10 -2.02
CA ILE A 416 2.37 -30.42 -3.03
C ILE A 416 1.81 -31.43 -4.03
N GLU A 417 2.66 -32.26 -4.65
CA GLU A 417 2.21 -33.25 -5.64
C GLU A 417 1.32 -34.31 -4.99
N ALA A 418 1.67 -34.81 -3.79
CA ALA A 418 0.82 -35.72 -3.04
C ALA A 418 -0.53 -35.09 -2.65
N LEU A 419 -0.59 -33.77 -2.43
CA LEU A 419 -1.85 -33.06 -2.21
C LEU A 419 -2.68 -33.04 -3.50
N PHE A 420 -2.09 -32.71 -4.65
CA PHE A 420 -2.80 -32.71 -5.92
C PHE A 420 -3.36 -34.09 -6.30
N GLU A 421 -2.61 -35.17 -6.04
CA GLU A 421 -3.09 -36.54 -6.24
C GLU A 421 -4.33 -36.86 -5.38
N ARG A 422 -4.41 -36.32 -4.15
CA ARG A 422 -5.60 -36.47 -3.30
C ARG A 422 -6.78 -35.61 -3.76
N LEU A 423 -6.50 -34.47 -4.39
CA LEU A 423 -7.51 -33.51 -4.88
C LEU A 423 -7.82 -33.75 -6.37
N ASP A 424 -8.02 -35.01 -6.74
CA ASP A 424 -8.23 -35.51 -8.12
C ASP A 424 -9.56 -35.12 -8.80
N SER A 425 -10.45 -34.43 -8.08
CA SER A 425 -11.81 -34.10 -8.54
C SER A 425 -12.24 -32.73 -8.03
N LYS A 426 -13.13 -32.06 -8.79
CA LYS A 426 -13.62 -30.72 -8.45
C LYS A 426 -14.29 -30.70 -7.08
N GLU A 427 -15.01 -31.76 -6.73
CA GLU A 427 -15.70 -31.92 -5.46
C GLU A 427 -14.71 -32.00 -4.29
N LYS A 428 -13.67 -32.82 -4.40
CA LYS A 428 -12.62 -32.95 -3.36
C LYS A 428 -11.83 -31.65 -3.24
N PHE A 429 -11.45 -31.05 -4.36
CA PHE A 429 -10.72 -29.79 -4.39
C PHE A 429 -11.52 -28.66 -3.73
N ARG A 430 -12.81 -28.51 -4.10
CA ARG A 430 -13.72 -27.56 -3.48
C ARG A 430 -13.88 -27.81 -1.98
N TYR A 431 -14.11 -29.06 -1.58
CA TYR A 431 -14.24 -29.43 -0.17
C TYR A 431 -12.99 -29.05 0.63
N HIS A 432 -11.80 -29.32 0.10
CA HIS A 432 -10.53 -28.94 0.75
C HIS A 432 -10.43 -27.44 0.96
N VAL A 433 -10.68 -26.64 -0.09
CA VAL A 433 -10.61 -25.17 0.00
C VAL A 433 -11.62 -24.64 1.02
N HIS A 434 -12.86 -25.15 1.04
CA HIS A 434 -13.89 -24.76 2.01
C HIS A 434 -13.52 -25.15 3.44
N LYS A 435 -12.97 -26.36 3.62
CA LYS A 435 -12.48 -26.84 4.91
C LYS A 435 -11.39 -25.91 5.45
N MET A 436 -10.40 -25.55 4.63
CA MET A 436 -9.32 -24.63 5.01
C MET A 436 -9.85 -23.22 5.31
N ALA A 437 -10.78 -22.71 4.49
CA ALA A 437 -11.37 -21.40 4.71
C ALA A 437 -12.17 -21.35 6.04
N THR A 438 -12.90 -22.42 6.35
CA THR A 438 -13.71 -22.51 7.57
C THR A 438 -12.83 -22.68 8.81
N ALA A 439 -11.86 -23.60 8.76
CA ALA A 439 -10.99 -23.91 9.90
C ALA A 439 -10.08 -22.73 10.30
N HIS A 440 -9.78 -21.83 9.36
CA HIS A 440 -8.80 -20.78 9.57
C HIS A 440 -9.34 -19.36 9.37
N TYR A 441 -10.66 -19.20 9.25
CA TYR A 441 -11.29 -17.90 9.04
C TYR A 441 -10.80 -16.86 10.06
N GLY A 442 -10.34 -15.72 9.56
CA GLY A 442 -9.85 -14.62 10.39
C GLY A 442 -8.40 -14.75 10.88
N LYS A 443 -7.71 -15.89 10.66
CA LYS A 443 -6.27 -16.04 10.95
C LYS A 443 -5.43 -15.12 10.05
N VAL A 444 -4.44 -14.44 10.63
CA VAL A 444 -3.57 -13.49 9.90
C VAL A 444 -2.82 -14.19 8.78
N ASN A 445 -2.69 -13.59 7.60
CA ASN A 445 -1.84 -14.11 6.54
C ASN A 445 -1.38 -12.97 5.62
N SER A 446 -0.37 -13.20 4.77
CA SER A 446 0.14 -12.20 3.82
C SER A 446 -0.39 -12.32 2.40
N LEU A 447 -1.21 -13.34 2.11
CA LEU A 447 -1.58 -13.70 0.74
C LEU A 447 -2.92 -13.08 0.34
N PHE A 448 -3.88 -13.04 1.26
CA PHE A 448 -5.21 -12.54 0.99
C PHE A 448 -5.89 -11.97 2.23
N MET A 449 -6.91 -11.14 2.01
CA MET A 449 -7.78 -10.62 3.06
C MET A 449 -9.07 -11.44 3.14
N TRP A 450 -9.43 -11.84 4.36
CA TRP A 450 -10.71 -12.50 4.65
C TRP A 450 -11.89 -11.59 4.32
N SER A 451 -12.95 -12.15 3.74
CA SER A 451 -14.26 -11.51 3.59
C SER A 451 -15.35 -12.56 3.54
N SER A 452 -16.59 -12.18 3.82
CA SER A 452 -17.79 -13.01 3.59
C SER A 452 -17.88 -13.55 2.16
N HIS A 453 -17.48 -12.76 1.17
CA HIS A 453 -17.54 -13.11 -0.26
C HIS A 453 -16.25 -13.75 -0.81
N LEU A 454 -15.34 -14.23 0.05
CA LEU A 454 -14.02 -14.73 -0.39
C LEU A 454 -14.15 -15.94 -1.33
N LEU A 455 -15.08 -16.85 -1.01
CA LEU A 455 -15.23 -18.13 -1.72
C LEU A 455 -16.04 -18.00 -3.01
N GLU A 456 -16.79 -16.92 -3.24
CA GLU A 456 -17.65 -16.77 -4.42
C GLU A 456 -16.91 -16.90 -5.76
N PRO A 457 -15.83 -16.12 -6.02
CA PRO A 457 -15.08 -16.29 -7.26
C PRO A 457 -14.28 -17.61 -7.29
N ILE A 458 -13.92 -18.18 -6.15
CA ILE A 458 -13.22 -19.48 -6.10
C ILE A 458 -14.17 -20.61 -6.50
N ASP A 459 -15.39 -20.61 -5.96
CA ASP A 459 -16.42 -21.59 -6.29
C ASP A 459 -16.81 -21.51 -7.77
N ALA A 460 -16.94 -20.29 -8.31
CA ALA A 460 -17.18 -20.10 -9.74
C ALA A 460 -16.03 -20.66 -10.60
N LEU A 461 -14.77 -20.42 -10.22
CA LEU A 461 -13.60 -20.96 -10.92
C LEU A 461 -13.60 -22.50 -10.88
N ILE A 462 -13.80 -23.12 -9.71
CA ILE A 462 -13.77 -24.60 -9.60
C ILE A 462 -14.94 -25.23 -10.36
N LYS A 463 -16.12 -24.62 -10.30
CA LYS A 463 -17.31 -25.11 -10.99
C LYS A 463 -17.12 -25.07 -12.50
N HIS A 464 -16.74 -23.91 -13.04
CA HIS A 464 -16.76 -23.63 -14.48
C HIS A 464 -15.42 -23.85 -15.19
N GLY A 465 -14.29 -23.83 -14.47
CA GLY A 465 -12.96 -24.04 -15.02
C GLY A 465 -12.56 -25.51 -15.07
N GLU A 466 -11.51 -25.82 -15.83
CA GLU A 466 -10.94 -27.17 -15.87
C GLU A 466 -10.02 -27.41 -14.67
N LEU A 467 -10.19 -28.54 -13.98
CA LEU A 467 -9.40 -28.85 -12.77
C LEU A 467 -7.91 -28.95 -13.09
N SER A 468 -7.56 -29.57 -14.21
CA SER A 468 -6.17 -29.68 -14.69
C SER A 468 -5.54 -28.31 -14.89
N ALA A 469 -6.28 -27.35 -15.43
CA ALA A 469 -5.79 -25.98 -15.63
C ALA A 469 -5.57 -25.25 -14.30
N ILE A 470 -6.48 -25.41 -13.34
CA ILE A 470 -6.33 -24.86 -11.98
C ILE A 470 -5.09 -25.43 -11.30
N VAL A 471 -4.91 -26.75 -11.31
CA VAL A 471 -3.76 -27.44 -10.70
C VAL A 471 -2.46 -27.02 -11.38
N ASN A 472 -2.43 -26.96 -12.71
CA ASN A 472 -1.25 -26.54 -13.46
C ASN A 472 -0.82 -25.11 -13.09
N LEU A 473 -1.77 -24.17 -12.97
CA LEU A 473 -1.42 -22.81 -12.57
C LEU A 473 -0.95 -22.75 -11.11
N LEU A 474 -1.57 -23.48 -10.19
CA LEU A 474 -1.12 -23.55 -8.80
C LEU A 474 0.29 -24.14 -8.67
N ARG A 475 0.63 -25.13 -9.51
CA ARG A 475 2.00 -25.66 -9.61
C ARG A 475 2.98 -24.59 -10.10
N MET A 476 2.67 -23.90 -11.20
CA MET A 476 3.51 -22.78 -11.69
C MET A 476 3.67 -21.68 -10.63
N MET A 477 2.60 -21.35 -9.89
CA MET A 477 2.65 -20.40 -8.77
C MET A 477 3.52 -20.91 -7.62
N SER A 478 3.58 -22.21 -7.38
CA SER A 478 4.44 -22.79 -6.34
C SER A 478 5.93 -22.76 -6.72
N GLU A 479 6.23 -22.87 -8.02
CA GLU A 479 7.58 -22.80 -8.58
C GLU A 479 8.11 -21.37 -8.63
N ASP A 480 7.27 -20.39 -9.00
CA ASP A 480 7.64 -18.97 -9.08
C ASP A 480 6.51 -18.05 -8.57
N PHE A 481 6.32 -18.04 -7.26
CA PHE A 481 5.32 -17.21 -6.61
C PHE A 481 5.61 -15.71 -6.75
N ALA A 482 6.90 -15.33 -6.77
CA ALA A 482 7.30 -13.93 -6.88
C ALA A 482 6.81 -13.30 -8.18
N SER A 483 6.94 -14.00 -9.32
CA SER A 483 6.40 -13.53 -10.60
C SER A 483 4.89 -13.72 -10.74
N LEU A 484 4.31 -14.75 -10.09
CA LEU A 484 2.90 -15.12 -10.20
C LEU A 484 2.07 -14.82 -8.94
N SER A 485 2.31 -13.68 -8.32
CA SER A 485 1.48 -13.15 -7.23
C SER A 485 0.76 -11.85 -7.59
N ASP A 486 0.99 -11.34 -8.81
CA ASP A 486 0.45 -10.10 -9.32
C ASP A 486 0.21 -10.18 -10.85
N GLY A 487 -0.51 -9.22 -11.42
CA GLY A 487 -0.75 -9.10 -12.85
C GLY A 487 -1.86 -10.00 -13.40
N PHE A 488 -2.64 -10.66 -12.55
CA PHE A 488 -3.75 -11.49 -13.04
C PHE A 488 -4.91 -10.64 -13.58
N PRO A 489 -5.67 -11.14 -14.57
CA PRO A 489 -6.78 -10.42 -15.18
C PRO A 489 -7.86 -9.94 -14.20
N ASP A 490 -8.38 -8.74 -14.46
CA ASP A 490 -9.34 -8.02 -13.61
C ASP A 490 -10.61 -8.82 -13.29
N ILE A 491 -11.14 -9.53 -14.29
CA ILE A 491 -12.40 -10.26 -14.18
C ILE A 491 -12.29 -11.67 -14.76
N MET A 492 -13.21 -12.54 -14.34
CA MET A 492 -13.56 -13.73 -15.10
C MET A 492 -15.04 -13.74 -15.40
N VAL A 493 -15.38 -14.33 -16.54
CA VAL A 493 -16.72 -14.35 -17.11
C VAL A 493 -17.05 -15.78 -17.52
N PHE A 494 -18.28 -16.20 -17.28
CA PHE A 494 -18.80 -17.48 -17.75
C PHE A 494 -19.94 -17.25 -18.72
N ASP A 495 -19.69 -17.67 -19.95
CA ASP A 495 -20.57 -17.49 -21.11
C ASP A 495 -20.35 -18.71 -22.00
N GLU A 496 -21.08 -19.78 -21.67
CA GLU A 496 -20.88 -21.18 -22.10
C GLU A 496 -19.54 -21.80 -21.66
N LYS A 497 -18.45 -21.03 -21.70
CA LYS A 497 -17.10 -21.39 -21.29
C LYS A 497 -16.51 -20.31 -20.38
N LEU A 498 -15.68 -20.73 -19.43
CA LEU A 498 -14.97 -19.82 -18.53
C LEU A 498 -13.82 -19.12 -19.27
N ARG A 499 -13.72 -17.80 -19.11
CA ARG A 499 -12.62 -16.99 -19.62
C ARG A 499 -12.24 -15.89 -18.63
N PHE A 500 -10.98 -15.46 -18.70
CA PHE A 500 -10.46 -14.30 -17.98
C PHE A 500 -10.35 -13.10 -18.91
N GLU A 501 -10.66 -11.91 -18.40
CA GLU A 501 -10.53 -10.67 -19.17
C GLU A 501 -9.76 -9.61 -18.40
N GLU A 502 -8.74 -9.07 -19.05
CA GLU A 502 -8.02 -7.88 -18.61
C GLU A 502 -8.67 -6.66 -19.25
N VAL A 503 -9.20 -5.75 -18.43
CA VAL A 503 -10.02 -4.62 -18.88
C VAL A 503 -9.14 -3.39 -19.06
N LYS A 504 -9.27 -2.70 -20.19
CA LYS A 504 -8.51 -1.49 -20.50
C LYS A 504 -9.41 -0.34 -20.93
N ALA A 505 -9.39 0.74 -20.17
CA ALA A 505 -10.06 1.97 -20.55
C ALA A 505 -9.25 2.74 -21.62
N PRO A 506 -9.88 3.68 -22.34
CA PRO A 506 -9.18 4.56 -23.27
C PRO A 506 -8.00 5.28 -22.60
N GLY A 507 -6.80 5.10 -23.15
CA GLY A 507 -5.55 5.64 -22.62
C GLY A 507 -4.75 4.68 -21.73
N ASP A 508 -5.35 3.58 -21.28
CA ASP A 508 -4.65 2.57 -20.50
C ASP A 508 -3.69 1.75 -21.36
N GLN A 509 -2.66 1.20 -20.71
CA GLN A 509 -1.67 0.32 -21.32
C GLN A 509 -1.57 -0.99 -20.52
N LEU A 510 -1.28 -2.09 -21.23
CA LEU A 510 -0.91 -3.35 -20.61
C LEU A 510 0.48 -3.26 -19.98
N ARG A 511 0.63 -3.88 -18.81
CA ARG A 511 1.90 -3.94 -18.08
C ARG A 511 2.58 -5.28 -18.31
N ARG A 512 3.90 -5.34 -18.07
CA ARG A 512 4.68 -6.58 -18.29
C ARG A 512 4.29 -7.72 -17.34
N ASN A 513 4.07 -7.44 -16.06
CA ASN A 513 3.57 -8.45 -15.12
C ASN A 513 2.21 -9.01 -15.59
N GLN A 514 1.34 -8.18 -16.17
CA GLN A 514 0.09 -8.64 -16.79
C GLN A 514 0.33 -9.57 -17.99
N LEU A 515 1.28 -9.23 -18.87
CA LEU A 515 1.67 -10.11 -19.98
C LEU A 515 2.12 -11.49 -19.48
N VAL A 516 3.01 -11.54 -18.49
CA VAL A 516 3.51 -12.81 -17.92
C VAL A 516 2.38 -13.64 -17.34
N SER A 517 1.51 -13.04 -16.51
CA SER A 517 0.38 -13.75 -15.90
C SER A 517 -0.66 -14.20 -16.92
N ILE A 518 -0.95 -13.41 -17.96
CA ILE A 518 -1.80 -13.80 -19.09
C ILE A 518 -1.21 -15.01 -19.83
N GLN A 519 0.08 -14.98 -20.17
CA GLN A 519 0.75 -16.09 -20.85
C GLN A 519 0.76 -17.35 -20.00
N ARG A 520 0.94 -17.23 -18.68
CA ARG A 520 0.92 -18.36 -17.74
C ARG A 520 -0.47 -18.95 -17.59
N LEU A 521 -1.52 -18.13 -17.53
CA LEU A 521 -2.91 -18.60 -17.59
C LEU A 521 -3.20 -19.36 -18.89
N GLN A 522 -2.77 -18.83 -20.03
CA GLN A 522 -2.94 -19.48 -21.33
C GLN A 522 -2.20 -20.82 -21.39
N ARG A 523 -0.94 -20.87 -20.93
CA ARG A 523 -0.15 -22.11 -20.83
C ARG A 523 -0.78 -23.13 -19.88
N ALA A 524 -1.43 -22.68 -18.81
CA ALA A 524 -2.17 -23.56 -17.90
C ALA A 524 -3.46 -24.11 -18.54
N GLY A 525 -3.97 -23.48 -19.60
CA GLY A 525 -5.15 -23.92 -20.35
C GLY A 525 -6.37 -23.01 -20.25
N PHE A 526 -6.24 -21.82 -19.66
CA PHE A 526 -7.34 -20.86 -19.57
C PHE A 526 -7.46 -20.01 -20.84
N GLU A 527 -8.71 -19.71 -21.21
CA GLU A 527 -8.97 -18.64 -22.17
C GLU A 527 -8.76 -17.29 -21.50
N VAL A 528 -7.93 -16.44 -22.11
CA VAL A 528 -7.63 -15.10 -21.61
C VAL A 528 -7.74 -14.11 -22.74
N ALA A 529 -8.49 -13.05 -22.50
CA ALA A 529 -8.80 -11.98 -23.43
C ALA A 529 -8.37 -10.62 -22.87
N VAL A 530 -8.09 -9.69 -23.77
CA VAL A 530 -8.03 -8.26 -23.43
C VAL A 530 -9.33 -7.64 -23.92
N THR A 531 -10.01 -6.93 -23.03
CA THR A 531 -11.27 -6.24 -23.29
C THR A 531 -11.02 -4.74 -23.21
N THR A 532 -11.11 -4.05 -24.34
CA THR A 532 -11.05 -2.59 -24.37
C THR A 532 -12.43 -2.01 -24.13
N VAL A 533 -12.46 -0.85 -23.50
CA VAL A 533 -13.69 -0.10 -23.25
C VAL A 533 -13.72 1.11 -24.15
N ASN A 534 -14.88 1.35 -24.74
CA ASN A 534 -15.22 2.63 -25.34
C ASN A 534 -16.17 3.39 -24.41
N TRP A 535 -15.87 4.67 -24.19
CA TRP A 535 -16.81 5.54 -23.49
C TRP A 535 -17.95 5.88 -24.44
N HIS A 536 -19.11 5.34 -24.09
CA HIS A 536 -20.38 5.72 -24.67
C HIS A 536 -21.13 6.55 -23.64
N ARG A 537 -22.13 7.29 -24.10
CA ARG A 537 -23.08 7.91 -23.19
C ARG A 537 -24.45 7.32 -23.44
N ASP A 538 -24.89 6.52 -22.47
CA ASP A 538 -26.19 5.87 -22.53
C ASP A 538 -27.26 6.92 -22.24
N PRO A 539 -28.12 7.25 -23.23
CA PRO A 539 -29.20 8.20 -22.98
C PRO A 539 -30.12 7.71 -21.84
N ASN A 540 -30.25 6.39 -21.65
CA ASN A 540 -31.12 5.81 -20.63
C ASN A 540 -30.41 5.60 -19.28
N GLN A 541 -29.14 5.98 -19.12
CA GLN A 541 -28.44 5.84 -17.83
C GLN A 541 -29.22 6.62 -16.75
N PRO A 542 -29.71 5.94 -15.69
CA PRO A 542 -30.34 6.65 -14.60
C PRO A 542 -29.31 7.47 -13.83
N TYR A 543 -29.62 8.73 -13.57
CA TYR A 543 -28.91 9.61 -12.66
C TYR A 543 -29.81 9.91 -11.48
N VAL A 544 -29.25 9.90 -10.27
CA VAL A 544 -29.94 10.41 -9.08
C VAL A 544 -29.14 11.57 -8.54
N VAL A 545 -29.68 12.77 -8.70
CA VAL A 545 -29.10 14.01 -8.21
C VAL A 545 -29.53 14.20 -6.78
N VAL A 546 -28.57 14.29 -5.87
CA VAL A 546 -28.77 14.32 -4.44
C VAL A 546 -28.18 15.59 -3.86
N ASP A 547 -28.87 16.14 -2.89
CA ASP A 547 -28.39 17.18 -2.01
C ASP A 547 -28.86 16.86 -0.58
N ILE A 548 -28.07 17.27 0.42
CA ILE A 548 -28.38 17.04 1.83
C ILE A 548 -28.12 18.28 2.68
N GLU A 549 -28.93 18.44 3.71
CA GLU A 549 -28.64 19.36 4.82
C GLU A 549 -28.12 18.58 6.02
N THR A 550 -27.21 19.18 6.79
CA THR A 550 -26.49 18.47 7.86
C THR A 550 -26.29 19.32 9.09
N THR A 551 -26.03 18.67 10.23
CA THR A 551 -25.72 19.37 11.50
C THR A 551 -24.33 20.03 11.53
N GLY A 552 -23.56 19.99 10.44
CA GLY A 552 -22.20 20.54 10.33
C GLY A 552 -21.37 19.84 9.25
N GLY A 553 -20.18 20.37 8.90
CA GLY A 553 -19.46 19.96 7.68
C GLY A 553 -18.59 18.68 7.75
N ASN A 554 -18.54 17.96 8.88
CA ASN A 554 -17.70 16.75 9.02
C ASN A 554 -18.57 15.50 9.20
N ASN A 555 -18.57 14.60 8.21
CA ASN A 555 -19.41 13.40 8.19
C ASN A 555 -19.16 12.42 9.35
N SER A 556 -17.94 12.37 9.89
CA SER A 556 -17.60 11.46 11.00
C SER A 556 -18.36 11.84 12.27
N TYR A 557 -18.53 13.15 12.49
CA TYR A 557 -19.10 13.70 13.70
C TYR A 557 -20.48 14.32 13.54
N ASN A 558 -20.96 14.59 12.33
CA ASN A 558 -22.25 15.25 12.05
C ASN A 558 -23.22 14.28 11.36
N ARG A 559 -24.49 14.69 11.32
CA ARG A 559 -25.62 13.87 10.87
C ARG A 559 -26.45 14.61 9.83
N ILE A 560 -27.21 13.87 9.01
CA ILE A 560 -28.12 14.42 7.99
C ILE A 560 -29.42 14.90 8.68
N THR A 561 -29.94 16.06 8.25
CA THR A 561 -31.19 16.67 8.73
C THR A 561 -32.27 16.75 7.65
N GLU A 562 -31.88 16.80 6.37
CA GLU A 562 -32.78 16.74 5.22
C GLU A 562 -32.04 16.06 4.06
N ILE A 563 -32.78 15.34 3.22
CA ILE A 563 -32.29 14.81 1.95
C ILE A 563 -33.28 15.15 0.84
N GLY A 564 -32.76 15.55 -0.31
CA GLY A 564 -33.50 15.74 -1.55
C GLY A 564 -32.85 14.93 -2.66
N MET A 565 -33.66 14.21 -3.43
CA MET A 565 -33.20 13.40 -4.56
C MET A 565 -34.10 13.59 -5.78
N VAL A 566 -33.49 13.72 -6.95
CA VAL A 566 -34.16 13.83 -8.25
C VAL A 566 -33.64 12.73 -9.15
N LYS A 567 -34.52 11.84 -9.61
CA LYS A 567 -34.16 10.76 -10.53
C LYS A 567 -34.41 11.21 -11.96
N ILE A 568 -33.38 11.07 -12.79
CA ILE A 568 -33.39 11.47 -14.19
C ILE A 568 -33.07 10.25 -15.04
N VAL A 569 -33.87 10.01 -16.08
CA VAL A 569 -33.67 8.95 -17.07
C VAL A 569 -34.02 9.54 -18.43
N ALA A 570 -33.18 9.32 -19.45
CA ALA A 570 -33.41 9.89 -20.79
C ALA A 570 -33.53 11.42 -20.82
N GLY A 571 -32.84 12.12 -19.90
CA GLY A 571 -32.91 13.57 -19.75
C GLY A 571 -34.14 14.08 -19.00
N GLU A 572 -35.11 13.21 -18.73
CA GLU A 572 -36.38 13.58 -18.08
C GLU A 572 -36.36 13.26 -16.58
N VAL A 573 -36.96 14.13 -15.77
CA VAL A 573 -37.18 13.84 -14.35
C VAL A 573 -38.30 12.82 -14.23
N VAL A 574 -37.95 11.59 -13.82
CA VAL A 574 -38.91 10.48 -13.71
C VAL A 574 -39.43 10.27 -12.29
N ASP A 575 -38.71 10.75 -11.28
CA ASP A 575 -39.12 10.63 -9.87
C ASP A 575 -38.40 11.65 -8.98
N THR A 576 -38.97 11.97 -7.82
CA THR A 576 -38.36 12.82 -6.79
C THR A 576 -38.63 12.28 -5.40
N TYR A 577 -37.66 12.42 -4.50
CA TYR A 577 -37.77 12.02 -3.11
C TYR A 577 -37.27 13.13 -2.19
N GLN A 578 -37.98 13.38 -1.10
CA GLN A 578 -37.57 14.33 -0.07
C GLN A 578 -37.97 13.81 1.31
N ALA A 579 -37.07 13.97 2.29
CA ALA A 579 -37.37 13.67 3.68
C ALA A 579 -36.59 14.60 4.62
N LEU A 580 -37.27 15.09 5.65
CA LEU A 580 -36.60 15.52 6.89
C LEU A 580 -36.15 14.27 7.63
N ILE A 581 -35.01 14.37 8.32
CA ILE A 581 -34.42 13.25 9.06
C ILE A 581 -34.07 13.73 10.46
N ASN A 582 -34.49 12.98 11.47
CA ASN A 582 -34.08 13.24 12.84
C ASN A 582 -32.61 12.85 13.02
N PRO A 583 -31.69 13.81 13.27
CA PRO A 583 -30.26 13.54 13.36
C PRO A 583 -29.85 12.92 14.71
N GLN A 584 -30.80 12.80 15.65
CA GLN A 584 -30.60 12.35 17.04
C GLN A 584 -29.53 13.15 17.78
N ARG A 585 -29.49 14.46 17.51
CA ARG A 585 -28.56 15.41 18.13
C ARG A 585 -29.07 16.82 17.93
N ARG A 586 -28.55 17.74 18.74
CA ARG A 586 -28.82 19.17 18.59
C ARG A 586 -28.24 19.72 17.28
N ILE A 587 -29.03 20.52 16.57
CA ILE A 587 -28.61 21.31 15.42
C ILE A 587 -28.03 22.64 15.92
N PRO A 588 -26.77 22.99 15.58
CA PRO A 588 -26.19 24.27 15.97
C PRO A 588 -26.97 25.46 15.39
N ALA A 589 -27.14 26.53 16.17
CA ALA A 589 -27.90 27.72 15.74
C ALA A 589 -27.37 28.38 14.45
N THR A 590 -26.07 28.24 14.16
CA THR A 590 -25.48 28.68 12.89
C THR A 590 -26.01 27.89 11.69
N ILE A 591 -26.23 26.58 11.85
CA ILE A 591 -26.81 25.71 10.83
C ILE A 591 -28.30 26.01 10.67
N THR A 592 -29.06 26.13 11.75
CA THR A 592 -30.48 26.49 11.68
C THR A 592 -30.71 27.83 10.97
N ARG A 593 -29.82 28.82 11.16
CA ARG A 593 -29.89 30.09 10.41
C ARG A 593 -29.57 29.94 8.91
N LEU A 594 -28.73 28.97 8.55
CA LEU A 594 -28.34 28.73 7.17
C LEU A 594 -29.41 27.95 6.41
N THR A 595 -29.94 26.88 7.01
CA THR A 595 -30.83 25.92 6.35
C THR A 595 -32.31 26.13 6.68
N GLY A 596 -32.61 26.88 7.73
CA GLY A 596 -33.96 27.03 8.27
C GLY A 596 -34.46 25.82 9.07
N ILE A 597 -33.68 24.74 9.18
CA ILE A 597 -34.09 23.50 9.86
C ILE A 597 -33.78 23.63 11.36
N SER A 598 -34.83 23.63 12.19
CA SER A 598 -34.73 23.66 13.65
C SER A 598 -34.79 22.26 14.26
N ASP A 599 -34.35 22.14 15.53
CA ASP A 599 -34.50 20.91 16.31
C ASP A 599 -35.98 20.46 16.37
N ASP A 600 -36.92 21.42 16.48
CA ASP A 600 -38.36 21.13 16.54
C ASP A 600 -38.91 20.54 15.23
N MET A 601 -38.39 20.99 14.07
CA MET A 601 -38.84 20.48 12.76
C MET A 601 -38.47 19.01 12.54
N VAL A 602 -37.35 18.57 13.12
CA VAL A 602 -36.83 17.20 12.92
C VAL A 602 -37.11 16.30 14.11
N ALA A 603 -37.77 16.79 15.17
CA ALA A 603 -38.05 16.02 16.38
C ALA A 603 -38.86 14.75 16.08
N ASP A 604 -39.93 14.91 15.28
CA ASP A 604 -40.83 13.82 14.89
C ASP A 604 -40.54 13.27 13.47
N ALA A 605 -39.43 13.72 12.85
CA ALA A 605 -39.00 13.21 11.56
C ALA A 605 -38.43 11.78 11.70
N PRO A 606 -38.47 10.95 10.64
CA PRO A 606 -37.91 9.61 10.69
C PRO A 606 -36.41 9.62 10.97
N LEU A 607 -35.93 8.60 11.66
CA LEU A 607 -34.50 8.30 11.80
C LEU A 607 -33.92 7.86 10.46
N PHE A 608 -32.60 8.01 10.29
CA PHE A 608 -31.94 7.56 9.06
C PHE A 608 -32.19 6.07 8.76
N VAL A 609 -32.26 5.21 9.79
CA VAL A 609 -32.54 3.77 9.62
C VAL A 609 -33.89 3.49 8.97
N GLU A 610 -34.89 4.34 9.19
CA GLU A 610 -36.25 4.19 8.67
C GLU A 610 -36.35 4.60 7.19
N VAL A 611 -35.42 5.44 6.71
CA VAL A 611 -35.36 5.90 5.32
C VAL A 611 -34.25 5.24 4.50
N ALA A 612 -33.36 4.47 5.13
CA ALA A 612 -32.18 3.90 4.49
C ALA A 612 -32.54 2.99 3.30
N GLU A 613 -33.56 2.13 3.44
CA GLU A 613 -34.00 1.25 2.35
C GLU A 613 -34.59 2.03 1.17
N SER A 614 -35.37 3.08 1.44
CA SER A 614 -35.89 3.97 0.39
C SER A 614 -34.76 4.67 -0.35
N ILE A 615 -33.75 5.18 0.35
CA ILE A 615 -32.57 5.83 -0.27
C ILE A 615 -31.77 4.83 -1.11
N ALA A 616 -31.54 3.63 -0.58
CA ALA A 616 -30.82 2.57 -1.28
C ALA A 616 -31.53 2.17 -2.58
N SER A 617 -32.85 1.95 -2.52
CA SER A 617 -33.69 1.59 -3.66
C SER A 617 -33.81 2.72 -4.69
N PHE A 618 -34.00 3.96 -4.23
CA PHE A 618 -34.14 5.12 -5.12
C PHE A 618 -32.88 5.34 -5.95
N THR A 619 -31.71 5.18 -5.31
CA THR A 619 -30.39 5.32 -5.92
C THR A 619 -29.87 4.04 -6.60
N ASP A 620 -30.64 2.95 -6.63
CA ASP A 620 -30.16 1.70 -7.21
C ASP A 620 -30.00 1.79 -8.73
N GLU A 621 -28.96 1.12 -9.24
CA GLU A 621 -28.50 1.14 -10.65
C GLU A 621 -28.26 2.54 -11.26
N ALA A 622 -28.33 3.60 -10.45
CA ALA A 622 -28.14 4.97 -10.87
C ALA A 622 -26.74 5.50 -10.54
N VAL A 623 -26.33 6.51 -11.31
CA VAL A 623 -25.16 7.34 -11.00
C VAL A 623 -25.57 8.33 -9.92
N PHE A 624 -24.87 8.32 -8.79
CA PHE A 624 -25.05 9.32 -7.75
C PHE A 624 -24.43 10.64 -8.18
N VAL A 625 -25.25 11.66 -8.36
CA VAL A 625 -24.82 12.99 -8.79
C VAL A 625 -25.02 13.98 -7.66
N ALA A 626 -24.07 14.88 -7.44
CA ALA A 626 -24.28 16.00 -6.51
C ALA A 626 -23.35 17.18 -6.82
N HIS A 627 -23.73 18.36 -6.33
CA HIS A 627 -22.97 19.60 -6.51
C HIS A 627 -21.88 19.73 -5.44
N ASN A 628 -20.75 19.03 -5.68
CA ASN A 628 -19.70 18.66 -4.71
C ASN A 628 -19.87 17.24 -4.13
N VAL A 629 -19.95 16.25 -5.03
CA VAL A 629 -20.33 14.87 -4.71
C VAL A 629 -19.63 14.19 -3.54
N ASN A 630 -18.40 14.56 -3.18
CA ASN A 630 -17.72 13.92 -2.05
C ASN A 630 -18.35 14.31 -0.70
N PHE A 631 -19.03 15.45 -0.61
CA PHE A 631 -19.73 15.89 0.58
C PHE A 631 -20.97 15.01 0.82
N ASP A 632 -21.96 15.09 -0.06
CA ASP A 632 -23.25 14.40 0.06
C ASP A 632 -23.09 12.88 0.14
N TYR A 633 -22.32 12.32 -0.79
CA TYR A 633 -22.00 10.90 -0.83
C TYR A 633 -21.26 10.46 0.44
N GLY A 634 -20.37 11.32 0.96
CA GLY A 634 -19.60 11.05 2.18
C GLY A 634 -20.46 10.95 3.43
N PHE A 635 -21.49 11.77 3.56
CA PHE A 635 -22.46 11.71 4.65
C PHE A 635 -23.38 10.50 4.53
N ILE A 636 -23.97 10.27 3.35
CA ILE A 636 -24.86 9.11 3.14
C ILE A 636 -24.09 7.82 3.38
N LYS A 637 -22.89 7.68 2.82
CA LYS A 637 -22.05 6.49 3.07
C LYS A 637 -21.76 6.30 4.57
N GLN A 638 -21.53 7.38 5.31
CA GLN A 638 -21.27 7.30 6.75
C GLN A 638 -22.52 6.91 7.55
N GLU A 639 -23.71 7.38 7.17
CA GLU A 639 -24.96 6.96 7.79
C GLU A 639 -25.24 5.46 7.54
N PHE A 640 -25.07 4.97 6.30
CA PHE A 640 -25.17 3.54 6.01
C PHE A 640 -24.12 2.72 6.78
N ALA A 641 -22.89 3.21 6.91
CA ALA A 641 -21.85 2.54 7.69
C ALA A 641 -22.20 2.42 9.18
N ARG A 642 -22.95 3.38 9.77
CA ARG A 642 -23.46 3.30 11.14
C ARG A 642 -24.52 2.21 11.31
N LEU A 643 -25.20 1.85 10.23
CA LEU A 643 -26.13 0.71 10.17
C LEU A 643 -25.45 -0.60 9.77
N GLU A 644 -24.11 -0.59 9.63
CA GLU A 644 -23.32 -1.73 9.14
C GLU A 644 -23.73 -2.18 7.72
N LEU A 645 -24.32 -1.28 6.94
CA LEU A 645 -24.74 -1.52 5.57
C LEU A 645 -23.75 -0.88 4.56
N PRO A 646 -23.43 -1.56 3.45
CA PRO A 646 -22.58 -0.98 2.42
C PRO A 646 -23.36 -0.03 1.51
N PHE A 647 -22.83 1.19 1.28
CA PHE A 647 -23.35 2.10 0.27
C PHE A 647 -22.31 2.38 -0.83
N LYS A 648 -22.55 1.84 -2.04
CA LYS A 648 -21.64 1.96 -3.18
C LYS A 648 -22.36 2.25 -4.50
N ARG A 649 -22.23 3.47 -5.03
CA ARG A 649 -22.71 3.90 -6.35
C ARG A 649 -21.59 4.50 -7.21
N PRO A 650 -21.70 4.47 -8.56
CA PRO A 650 -20.94 5.38 -9.42
C PRO A 650 -21.23 6.82 -9.03
N LYS A 651 -20.27 7.74 -9.20
CA LYS A 651 -20.42 9.12 -8.74
C LYS A 651 -20.03 10.16 -9.79
N LEU A 652 -20.81 11.23 -9.89
CA LEU A 652 -20.54 12.37 -10.78
C LEU A 652 -20.67 13.68 -10.00
N CYS A 653 -19.74 14.60 -10.24
CA CYS A 653 -19.73 15.91 -9.57
C CYS A 653 -20.01 17.01 -10.59
N THR A 654 -21.14 17.71 -10.46
CA THR A 654 -21.53 18.75 -11.43
C THR A 654 -20.51 19.90 -11.46
N VAL A 655 -19.84 20.21 -10.35
CA VAL A 655 -18.73 21.19 -10.32
C VAL A 655 -17.56 20.76 -11.22
N ARG A 656 -17.15 19.49 -11.13
CA ARG A 656 -16.01 18.97 -11.90
C ARG A 656 -16.34 18.91 -13.38
N GLU A 657 -17.53 18.42 -13.71
CA GLU A 657 -17.94 18.32 -15.11
C GLU A 657 -18.20 19.69 -15.72
N MET A 658 -18.81 20.64 -14.99
CA MET A 658 -18.99 22.02 -15.47
C MET A 658 -17.66 22.71 -15.77
N ARG A 659 -16.61 22.51 -14.95
CA ARG A 659 -15.26 23.04 -15.22
C ARG A 659 -14.64 22.49 -16.50
N LYS A 660 -15.04 21.29 -16.94
CA LYS A 660 -14.53 20.69 -18.18
C LYS A 660 -15.29 21.23 -19.39
N VAL A 661 -16.62 21.27 -19.32
CA VAL A 661 -17.47 21.64 -20.46
C VAL A 661 -17.62 23.14 -20.63
N ASN A 662 -17.47 23.93 -19.55
CA ASN A 662 -17.53 25.39 -19.58
C ASN A 662 -16.44 26.01 -18.69
N PRO A 663 -15.16 25.94 -19.11
CA PRO A 663 -14.03 26.46 -18.33
C PRO A 663 -14.02 28.00 -18.24
N GLY A 664 -13.36 28.55 -17.22
CA GLY A 664 -13.12 30.01 -17.11
C GLY A 664 -14.15 30.82 -16.31
N LEU A 665 -15.23 30.21 -15.80
CA LEU A 665 -16.18 30.93 -14.93
C LEU A 665 -15.54 31.39 -13.60
N PRO A 666 -15.92 32.57 -13.07
CA PRO A 666 -15.34 33.13 -11.85
C PRO A 666 -15.69 32.33 -10.59
N SER A 667 -16.79 31.57 -10.62
CA SER A 667 -17.23 30.71 -9.53
C SER A 667 -18.07 29.56 -10.07
N TYR A 668 -17.92 28.40 -9.46
CA TYR A 668 -18.69 27.19 -9.77
C TYR A 668 -19.56 26.74 -8.58
N SER A 669 -19.92 27.67 -7.70
CA SER A 669 -20.92 27.39 -6.66
C SER A 669 -22.31 27.27 -7.28
N LEU A 670 -23.20 26.51 -6.65
CA LEU A 670 -24.54 26.24 -7.16
C LEU A 670 -25.27 27.54 -7.47
N ALA A 671 -25.30 28.48 -6.51
CA ALA A 671 -25.94 29.78 -6.65
C ALA A 671 -25.39 30.65 -7.80
N ASN A 672 -24.08 30.56 -8.09
CA ASN A 672 -23.50 31.35 -9.17
C ASN A 672 -23.71 30.69 -10.54
N LEU A 673 -23.67 29.35 -10.61
CA LEU A 673 -23.97 28.63 -11.84
C LEU A 673 -25.45 28.75 -12.21
N THR A 674 -26.36 28.61 -11.25
CA THR A 674 -27.79 28.76 -11.51
C THR A 674 -28.13 30.16 -11.99
N ARG A 675 -27.53 31.21 -11.40
CA ARG A 675 -27.65 32.57 -11.91
C ARG A 675 -27.06 32.75 -13.31
N HIS A 676 -25.91 32.12 -13.59
CA HIS A 676 -25.25 32.23 -14.89
C HIS A 676 -26.09 31.60 -16.03
N PHE A 677 -26.74 30.47 -15.75
CA PHE A 677 -27.54 29.73 -16.71
C PHE A 677 -29.06 30.00 -16.62
N ASP A 678 -29.47 31.04 -15.88
CA ASP A 678 -30.87 31.42 -15.65
C ASP A 678 -31.77 30.26 -15.14
N ILE A 679 -31.20 29.40 -14.28
CA ILE A 679 -31.91 28.30 -13.63
C ILE A 679 -32.64 28.87 -12.41
N LYS A 680 -33.98 28.77 -12.42
CA LYS A 680 -34.81 29.21 -11.29
C LYS A 680 -34.57 28.32 -10.07
N MET A 681 -34.28 28.95 -8.94
CA MET A 681 -34.25 28.31 -7.62
C MET A 681 -35.41 28.84 -6.79
N GLU A 682 -36.26 27.95 -6.28
CA GLU A 682 -37.43 28.35 -5.48
C GLU A 682 -37.03 28.72 -4.05
N GLN A 683 -36.19 27.90 -3.41
CA GLN A 683 -35.68 28.12 -2.05
C GLN A 683 -34.23 27.65 -1.95
N HIS A 684 -33.30 28.54 -1.62
CA HIS A 684 -31.91 28.17 -1.40
C HIS A 684 -31.75 27.50 -0.01
N HIS A 685 -30.90 26.48 0.10
CA HIS A 685 -30.69 25.69 1.33
C HIS A 685 -31.90 24.84 1.74
N ARG A 686 -32.60 24.30 0.74
CA ARG A 686 -33.57 23.21 0.89
C ARG A 686 -33.15 22.10 -0.03
N ALA A 687 -32.97 20.90 0.53
CA ALA A 687 -32.27 19.84 -0.16
C ALA A 687 -32.90 19.47 -1.51
N LEU A 688 -34.23 19.36 -1.61
CA LEU A 688 -34.88 19.05 -2.90
C LEU A 688 -34.76 20.18 -3.93
N SER A 689 -34.81 21.45 -3.48
CA SER A 689 -34.68 22.62 -4.36
C SER A 689 -33.27 22.69 -4.95
N ASP A 690 -32.26 22.49 -4.12
CA ASP A 690 -30.86 22.48 -4.54
C ASP A 690 -30.55 21.25 -5.42
N ALA A 691 -31.12 20.08 -5.13
CA ALA A 691 -31.04 18.90 -6.00
C ALA A 691 -31.69 19.12 -7.38
N LYS A 692 -32.86 19.78 -7.46
CA LYS A 692 -33.49 20.16 -8.73
C LYS A 692 -32.64 21.16 -9.54
N ALA A 693 -32.04 22.13 -8.86
CA ALA A 693 -31.15 23.08 -9.51
C ALA A 693 -29.88 22.38 -10.05
N ALA A 694 -29.31 21.46 -9.27
CA ALA A 694 -28.20 20.63 -9.71
C ALA A 694 -28.58 19.66 -10.84
N ALA A 695 -29.84 19.20 -10.90
CA ALA A 695 -30.39 18.40 -12.00
C ALA A 695 -30.46 19.18 -13.31
N ALA A 696 -30.93 20.44 -13.27
CA ALA A 696 -30.88 21.32 -14.44
C ALA A 696 -29.43 21.59 -14.90
N LEU A 697 -28.50 21.78 -13.96
CA LEU A 697 -27.07 21.88 -14.31
C LEU A 697 -26.53 20.59 -14.93
N LEU A 698 -26.94 19.43 -14.42
CA LEU A 698 -26.56 18.15 -15.00
C LEU A 698 -27.02 18.09 -16.45
N ASP A 699 -28.27 18.42 -16.75
CA ASP A 699 -28.80 18.42 -18.13
C ASP A 699 -28.00 19.33 -19.08
N ILE A 700 -27.61 20.52 -18.62
CA ILE A 700 -26.73 21.43 -19.40
C ILE A 700 -25.36 20.78 -19.65
N ILE A 701 -24.73 20.23 -18.61
CA ILE A 701 -23.42 19.54 -18.72
C ILE A 701 -23.53 18.40 -19.74
N LEU A 702 -24.61 17.65 -19.62
CA LEU A 702 -24.96 16.53 -20.46
C LEU A 702 -25.21 16.99 -21.91
N THR A 703 -25.79 18.15 -22.15
CA THR A 703 -25.96 18.67 -23.51
C THR A 703 -24.63 19.17 -24.09
N MET A 704 -23.89 20.00 -23.37
CA MET A 704 -22.61 20.59 -23.83
C MET A 704 -21.52 19.54 -24.08
N SER A 705 -21.47 18.48 -23.27
CA SER A 705 -20.46 17.44 -23.48
C SER A 705 -20.71 16.64 -24.76
N ALA A 706 -21.97 16.53 -25.22
CA ALA A 706 -22.29 15.85 -26.47
C ALA A 706 -21.83 16.66 -27.69
N GLU A 707 -21.79 17.99 -27.57
CA GLU A 707 -21.27 18.89 -28.60
C GLU A 707 -19.73 18.89 -28.68
N THR A 708 -19.05 18.62 -27.56
CA THR A 708 -17.57 18.59 -27.48
C THR A 708 -16.97 17.26 -27.98
N ILE A 709 -17.77 16.20 -28.10
CA ILE A 709 -17.35 14.86 -28.58
C ILE A 709 -17.54 14.73 -30.11
N LYS A 710 -18.26 15.65 -30.75
CA LYS A 710 -18.28 15.80 -32.22
C LYS A 710 -17.08 16.62 -32.68
#